data_AF-A0A948IAI3-F1
#
_entry.id   AF-A0A948IAI3-F1
#
_cell.length_a   1.000
_cell.length_b   1.000
_cell.length_c   1.000
_cell.angle_alpha   90.00
_cell.angle_beta   90.00
_cell.angle_gamma   90.00
#
_symmetry.space_group_name_H-M   'P 1'
#
loop_
_entity.id
_entity.type
_entity.pdbx_description
1 polymer ?
#
loop_
_entity_poly.entity_id
_entity_poly.type
_entity_poly.pdbx_seq_one_letter_code
_entity_poly.pdbx_strand_id
1 'polypeptide(L)'
;MTFLSERDGGGIASNAQVIELIDPGTEGHLEFIRRAHQRSTAAGLDTSSKVDISPPPSSALKELVEKNNRLKSCALPFMETLYEQVVNTHSMVLLTDASGTIIESLGDDDFLVKAQKVALAPGVTWSEEHKGTNAIGTALIEEIPTVVHGQDHFLDVNRFLTCSAAPIFDPNGVAIGVLDVTGDYRSYHRHTMGLVRMSAQMIENHLFNSSFQDAIIVQFHQRGEFLGSVVEGAAAFSPAGKFLAANRAAMVQFGMSSNALKSHTFSSLFGMPLSALIDHYRTCNPIPLILCLHNGNQVTARASLGSVGRGRIFDSVGLVKNNADAAVVQNAAPAPQKANTTCQKSRHLSSLKYLNTGDPQVARIIEKVGKVIDKDIPILILGETGTGKEILAQAIHNDSPRQDKPFVAVNCASIPETLIESELFGYEDGAFTGAKKKGSQGRILQANGGTLFLDEIGDMPISLQARLLRVLQERVVTPLGSQKSIPVNLQVICATHRNLRDQIATGHFREDLYYRLHGLVVRLPALRERTDLQKIIQRILENESHNPRIRVSAEVMKAFTTHGWPGNIRQLTNILRTASVMTDDAETIEWDHLPDDFLDEWRALRLDTKLHSKHTVEAVIEAKAMPVTAEPERAAPAAQNRPQFSVRSNFSVQTKGAGFNPKPPLASGPAHGVAPRSKASLFDVQVHRGHGGGVANKPHGLDQTFSKFREGRFDTWQHPNKHEQRDEHAIPSVSPTPRFKDDGFDTRAYDARAQGYLGARQSAARAPIDNPINLDDLESRAIQEALETCRGNVSAAARMLGISRNTIYRRLNAK
;
A
#
# COMPACT_ATOMS: atom_id res chain seq x y z
N MET A 1 24.59 32.99 5.66
CA MET A 1 23.67 34.07 5.22
C MET A 1 23.17 33.89 3.77
N THR A 2 23.46 32.77 3.10
CA THR A 2 23.26 32.58 1.65
C THR A 2 22.82 31.14 1.35
N PHE A 3 21.70 30.72 1.94
CA PHE A 3 21.16 29.35 1.79
C PHE A 3 19.85 29.26 0.99
N LEU A 4 19.11 30.36 0.85
CA LEU A 4 17.78 30.40 0.19
C LEU A 4 17.54 31.68 -0.66
N SER A 5 18.59 32.44 -1.00
CA SER A 5 18.49 33.75 -1.64
C SER A 5 18.44 33.75 -3.18
N GLU A 6 18.44 32.57 -3.83
CA GLU A 6 18.47 32.44 -5.30
C GLU A 6 17.28 31.61 -5.83
N ARG A 7 16.04 31.91 -5.40
CA ARG A 7 14.83 31.29 -6.00
C ARG A 7 14.63 31.66 -7.47
N ASP A 8 15.28 32.72 -7.97
CA ASP A 8 15.32 33.06 -9.41
C ASP A 8 16.10 32.04 -10.26
N GLY A 9 16.90 31.16 -9.64
CA GLY A 9 17.69 30.13 -10.33
C GLY A 9 16.90 28.88 -10.76
N GLY A 10 15.64 28.73 -10.34
CA GLY A 10 14.74 27.65 -10.81
C GLY A 10 15.13 26.21 -10.46
N GLY A 11 16.15 26.01 -9.63
CA GLY A 11 16.66 24.69 -9.22
C GLY A 11 15.79 23.99 -8.17
N ILE A 12 15.75 22.66 -8.22
CA ILE A 12 15.10 21.82 -7.21
C ILE A 12 16.07 21.65 -6.03
N ALA A 13 15.62 21.91 -4.80
CA ALA A 13 16.44 21.73 -3.59
C ALA A 13 16.95 20.28 -3.48
N SER A 14 18.22 20.10 -3.12
CA SER A 14 18.83 18.77 -3.06
C SER A 14 18.31 17.96 -1.89
N ASN A 15 18.29 16.63 -2.01
CA ASN A 15 17.86 15.76 -0.90
C ASN A 15 18.70 15.97 0.38
N ALA A 16 19.97 16.36 0.26
CA ALA A 16 20.82 16.69 1.41
C ALA A 16 20.35 17.98 2.13
N GLN A 17 20.10 19.06 1.37
CA GLN A 17 19.56 20.31 1.90
C GLN A 17 18.21 20.10 2.60
N VAL A 18 17.34 19.28 2.00
CA VAL A 18 16.04 18.93 2.58
C VAL A 18 16.18 18.11 3.88
N ILE A 19 17.21 17.27 4.01
CA ILE A 19 17.47 16.51 5.25
C ILE A 19 17.97 17.42 6.38
N GLU A 20 18.90 18.34 6.09
CA GLU A 20 19.42 19.28 7.11
C GLU A 20 18.34 20.20 7.70
N LEU A 21 17.34 20.59 6.90
CA LEU A 21 16.21 21.42 7.33
C LEU A 21 15.15 20.67 8.15
N ILE A 22 15.11 19.34 8.05
CA ILE A 22 14.02 18.50 8.59
C ILE A 22 14.32 17.97 10.00
N ASP A 23 15.59 17.75 10.35
CA ASP A 23 15.97 17.09 11.60
C ASP A 23 16.03 18.09 12.77
N PRO A 24 15.22 17.93 13.84
CA PRO A 24 15.14 18.94 14.91
C PRO A 24 16.47 19.19 15.63
N GLY A 25 16.82 20.46 15.77
CA GLY A 25 18.02 20.91 16.49
C GLY A 25 19.30 21.03 15.66
N THR A 26 19.28 20.78 14.34
CA THR A 26 20.39 21.19 13.45
C THR A 26 20.44 22.71 13.30
N GLU A 27 21.60 23.26 12.90
CA GLU A 27 21.72 24.71 12.62
C GLU A 27 20.78 25.17 11.50
N GLY A 28 20.64 24.35 10.44
CA GLY A 28 19.71 24.61 9.33
C GLY A 28 18.24 24.61 9.77
N HIS A 29 17.84 23.65 10.60
CA HIS A 29 16.50 23.58 11.17
C HIS A 29 16.20 24.76 12.11
N LEU A 30 17.13 25.12 12.98
CA LEU A 30 16.98 26.25 13.91
C LEU A 30 16.83 27.59 13.15
N GLU A 31 17.62 27.83 12.11
CA GLU A 31 17.46 29.01 11.24
C GLU A 31 16.13 28.97 10.46
N PHE A 32 15.68 27.78 10.02
CA PHE A 32 14.39 27.60 9.35
C PHE A 32 13.21 27.96 10.26
N ILE A 33 13.16 27.40 11.48
CA ILE A 33 12.15 27.72 12.50
C ILE A 33 12.22 29.20 12.89
N ARG A 34 13.42 29.78 13.03
CA ARG A 34 13.60 31.21 13.34
C ARG A 34 12.95 32.13 12.30
N ARG A 35 13.02 31.79 11.00
CA ARG A 35 12.32 32.55 9.93
C ARG A 35 10.80 32.45 10.04
N ALA A 36 10.26 31.28 10.38
CA ALA A 36 8.81 31.10 10.59
C ALA A 36 8.32 31.83 11.85
N HIS A 37 9.10 31.85 12.94
CA HIS A 37 8.82 32.66 14.12
C HIS A 37 8.74 34.15 13.77
N GLN A 38 9.67 34.66 12.95
CA GLN A 38 9.62 36.06 12.48
C GLN A 38 8.37 36.38 11.66
N ARG A 39 7.90 35.47 10.80
CA ARG A 39 6.62 35.63 10.08
C ARG A 39 5.42 35.63 11.03
N SER A 40 5.41 34.74 12.02
CA SER A 40 4.35 34.67 13.04
C SER A 40 4.24 35.99 13.82
N THR A 41 5.37 36.57 14.25
CA THR A 41 5.40 37.90 14.87
C THR A 41 4.99 39.01 13.90
N ALA A 42 5.37 38.93 12.62
CA ALA A 42 4.98 39.91 11.61
C ALA A 42 3.47 39.87 11.27
N ALA A 43 2.82 38.72 11.44
CA ALA A 43 1.35 38.57 11.39
C ALA A 43 0.64 39.13 12.64
N GLY A 44 1.38 39.63 13.63
CA GLY A 44 0.84 40.25 14.84
C GLY A 44 0.55 39.26 15.99
N LEU A 45 1.03 38.01 15.90
CA LEU A 45 0.86 37.02 16.96
C LEU A 45 1.91 37.19 18.07
N ASP A 46 1.46 37.06 19.32
CA ASP A 46 2.27 36.76 20.51
C ASP A 46 2.22 35.26 20.86
N THR A 47 3.19 34.72 21.61
CA THR A 47 3.20 33.29 21.97
C THR A 47 2.03 32.87 22.86
N SER A 48 1.44 33.81 23.61
CA SER A 48 0.25 33.61 24.45
C SER A 48 -1.09 33.86 23.74
N SER A 49 -1.09 34.12 22.42
CA SER A 49 -2.28 34.46 21.65
C SER A 49 -3.40 33.43 21.81
N LYS A 50 -4.63 33.91 22.05
CA LYS A 50 -5.81 33.04 22.14
C LYS A 50 -6.16 32.48 20.76
N VAL A 51 -5.96 31.17 20.63
CA VAL A 51 -6.36 30.37 19.47
C VAL A 51 -7.88 30.27 19.39
N ASP A 52 -8.47 30.47 18.20
CA ASP A 52 -9.86 30.07 17.98
C ASP A 52 -9.96 28.54 17.92
N ILE A 53 -10.91 28.03 18.70
CA ILE A 53 -11.19 26.61 18.97
C ILE A 53 -12.59 26.24 18.42
N SER A 54 -13.32 27.21 17.88
CA SER A 54 -14.72 27.06 17.45
C SER A 54 -14.81 26.10 16.24
N PRO A 55 -15.57 24.99 16.33
CA PRO A 55 -15.83 24.17 15.16
C PRO A 55 -16.70 24.97 14.17
N PRO A 56 -16.38 24.98 12.87
CA PRO A 56 -17.17 25.72 11.90
C PRO A 56 -18.58 25.13 11.74
N PRO A 57 -19.56 25.92 11.25
CA PRO A 57 -20.90 25.43 11.00
C PRO A 57 -20.89 24.27 10.00
N SER A 58 -21.78 23.30 10.21
CA SER A 58 -21.77 22.03 9.45
C SER A 58 -22.07 22.18 7.94
N SER A 59 -22.53 23.35 7.48
CA SER A 59 -22.60 23.72 6.06
C SER A 59 -21.20 24.00 5.50
N ALA A 60 -20.43 24.89 6.13
CA ALA A 60 -19.07 25.24 5.71
C ALA A 60 -18.13 24.02 5.70
N LEU A 61 -18.28 23.08 6.64
CA LEU A 61 -17.53 21.83 6.62
C LEU A 61 -17.90 20.93 5.43
N LYS A 62 -19.18 20.88 5.03
CA LYS A 62 -19.59 20.16 3.81
C LYS A 62 -19.05 20.83 2.55
N GLU A 63 -19.18 22.16 2.45
CA GLU A 63 -18.66 22.94 1.33
C GLU A 63 -17.13 22.77 1.18
N LEU A 64 -16.38 22.77 2.28
CA LEU A 64 -14.94 22.48 2.31
C LEU A 64 -14.62 21.07 1.80
N VAL A 65 -15.37 20.06 2.24
CA VAL A 65 -15.19 18.65 1.85
C VAL A 65 -15.61 18.43 0.39
N GLU A 66 -16.65 19.09 -0.11
CA GLU A 66 -17.08 19.02 -1.51
C GLU A 66 -16.08 19.70 -2.44
N LYS A 67 -15.64 20.93 -2.11
CA LYS A 67 -14.57 21.67 -2.81
C LYS A 67 -13.30 20.83 -2.95
N ASN A 68 -12.89 20.16 -1.87
CA ASN A 68 -11.65 19.38 -1.81
C ASN A 68 -11.85 17.86 -2.01
N ASN A 69 -13.03 17.42 -2.47
CA ASN A 69 -13.38 16.00 -2.56
C ASN A 69 -12.39 15.20 -3.42
N ARG A 70 -11.85 15.79 -4.49
CA ARG A 70 -10.82 15.16 -5.33
C ARG A 70 -9.53 14.85 -4.56
N LEU A 71 -9.05 15.79 -3.74
CA LEU A 71 -7.88 15.57 -2.90
C LEU A 71 -8.19 14.53 -1.81
N LYS A 72 -9.31 14.69 -1.10
CA LYS A 72 -9.76 13.78 -0.03
C LYS A 72 -9.89 12.33 -0.52
N SER A 73 -10.64 12.10 -1.59
CA SER A 73 -10.87 10.76 -2.17
C SER A 73 -9.60 10.11 -2.71
N CYS A 74 -8.62 10.90 -3.15
CA CYS A 74 -7.30 10.42 -3.56
C CYS A 74 -6.36 10.14 -2.37
N ALA A 75 -6.47 10.91 -1.29
CA ALA A 75 -5.59 10.84 -0.14
C ALA A 75 -5.99 9.75 0.86
N LEU A 76 -7.30 9.53 1.07
CA LEU A 76 -7.81 8.70 2.16
C LEU A 76 -7.17 7.30 2.26
N PRO A 77 -6.99 6.51 1.18
CA PRO A 77 -6.36 5.18 1.29
C PRO A 77 -4.91 5.25 1.79
N PHE A 78 -4.17 6.30 1.41
CA PHE A 78 -2.81 6.51 1.87
C PHE A 78 -2.74 7.08 3.29
N MET A 79 -3.76 7.85 3.72
CA MET A 79 -3.92 8.24 5.12
C MET A 79 -4.21 7.03 6.01
N GLU A 80 -5.04 6.09 5.54
CA GLU A 80 -5.36 4.85 6.23
C GLU A 80 -4.10 3.98 6.40
N THR A 81 -3.36 3.71 5.32
CA THR A 81 -2.08 2.97 5.40
C THR A 81 -1.01 3.69 6.24
N LEU A 82 -0.96 5.03 6.22
CA LEU A 82 -0.04 5.79 7.08
C LEU A 82 -0.48 5.69 8.55
N TYR A 83 -1.79 5.71 8.84
CA TYR A 83 -2.31 5.54 10.20
C TYR A 83 -2.00 4.16 10.75
N GLU A 84 -2.17 3.09 9.95
CA GLU A 84 -1.76 1.72 10.31
C GLU A 84 -0.27 1.60 10.65
N GLN A 85 0.59 2.48 10.14
CA GLN A 85 2.03 2.53 10.47
C GLN A 85 2.37 3.36 11.71
N VAL A 86 1.45 4.21 12.20
CA VAL A 86 1.66 5.06 13.40
C VAL A 86 0.66 4.79 14.54
N VAL A 87 -0.25 3.82 14.37
CA VAL A 87 -1.24 3.42 15.40
C VAL A 87 -0.55 2.99 16.70
N ASN A 88 -1.13 3.37 17.84
CA ASN A 88 -0.56 3.23 19.20
C ASN A 88 0.65 4.13 19.52
N THR A 89 1.17 4.93 18.58
CA THR A 89 2.22 5.94 18.92
C THR A 89 1.67 7.16 19.65
N HIS A 90 0.34 7.24 19.85
CA HIS A 90 -0.39 8.42 20.34
C HIS A 90 -0.29 9.59 19.34
N SER A 91 -0.61 9.28 18.08
CA SER A 91 -0.54 10.20 16.95
C SER A 91 -1.85 10.23 16.15
N MET A 92 -1.96 11.21 15.26
CA MET A 92 -3.01 11.35 14.26
C MET A 92 -2.43 11.71 12.90
N VAL A 93 -3.06 11.22 11.84
CA VAL A 93 -2.82 11.60 10.44
C VAL A 93 -3.86 12.65 10.03
N LEU A 94 -3.40 13.78 9.54
CA LEU A 94 -4.21 14.92 9.14
C LEU A 94 -4.02 15.23 7.65
N LEU A 95 -5.10 15.63 6.99
CA LEU A 95 -5.08 16.15 5.62
C LEU A 95 -5.69 17.55 5.61
N THR A 96 -5.01 18.51 4.99
CA THR A 96 -5.51 19.89 4.84
C THR A 96 -5.68 20.30 3.38
N ASP A 97 -6.44 21.38 3.13
CA ASP A 97 -6.45 22.06 1.84
C ASP A 97 -5.35 23.12 1.72
N ALA A 98 -5.23 23.75 0.55
CA ALA A 98 -4.21 24.76 0.25
C ALA A 98 -4.18 25.99 1.20
N SER A 99 -5.22 26.20 2.02
CA SER A 99 -5.25 27.25 3.06
C SER A 99 -4.78 26.76 4.44
N GLY A 100 -4.45 25.47 4.57
CA GLY A 100 -4.15 24.83 5.85
C GLY A 100 -5.39 24.44 6.65
N THR A 101 -6.58 24.43 6.05
CA THR A 101 -7.81 23.99 6.72
C THR A 101 -7.96 22.47 6.67
N ILE A 102 -8.12 21.82 7.82
CA ILE A 102 -8.21 20.34 7.93
C ILE A 102 -9.46 19.84 7.19
N ILE A 103 -9.29 18.89 6.26
CA ILE A 103 -10.36 18.23 5.50
C ILE A 103 -10.75 16.88 6.14
N GLU A 104 -9.77 16.18 6.72
CA GLU A 104 -9.93 14.83 7.25
C GLU A 104 -8.88 14.54 8.35
N SER A 105 -9.24 13.66 9.30
CA SER A 105 -8.41 13.32 10.46
C SER A 105 -8.61 11.87 10.92
N LEU A 106 -7.53 11.09 10.98
CA LEU A 106 -7.50 9.72 11.52
C LEU A 106 -6.57 9.70 12.75
N GLY A 107 -6.92 9.00 13.84
CA GLY A 107 -6.05 8.97 15.03
C GLY A 107 -6.62 8.22 16.23
N ASP A 108 -5.75 7.97 17.21
CA ASP A 108 -6.08 7.19 18.41
C ASP A 108 -7.08 7.93 19.33
N ASP A 109 -8.12 7.24 19.83
CA ASP A 109 -9.16 7.81 20.72
C ASP A 109 -8.57 8.58 21.93
N ASP A 110 -7.51 8.05 22.55
CA ASP A 110 -6.83 8.66 23.70
C ASP A 110 -6.01 9.92 23.33
N PHE A 111 -5.53 10.03 22.09
CA PHE A 111 -4.87 11.25 21.62
C PHE A 111 -5.88 12.30 21.15
N LEU A 112 -7.01 11.89 20.56
CA LEU A 112 -8.09 12.80 20.14
C LEU A 112 -8.57 13.71 21.29
N VAL A 113 -8.64 13.20 22.52
CA VAL A 113 -9.01 14.00 23.72
C VAL A 113 -7.93 15.04 24.10
N LYS A 114 -6.65 14.80 23.80
CA LYS A 114 -5.60 15.84 23.90
C LYS A 114 -5.70 16.83 22.75
N ALA A 115 -5.87 16.34 21.53
CA ALA A 115 -5.85 17.10 20.28
C ALA A 115 -7.05 18.08 20.15
N GLN A 116 -8.19 17.76 20.75
CA GLN A 116 -9.32 18.69 20.89
C GLN A 116 -8.97 20.01 21.60
N LYS A 117 -7.98 20.01 22.51
CA LYS A 117 -7.58 21.22 23.27
C LYS A 117 -6.98 22.34 22.41
N VAL A 118 -6.53 22.01 21.20
CA VAL A 118 -5.94 22.93 20.21
C VAL A 118 -6.76 23.00 18.91
N ALA A 119 -7.89 22.28 18.85
CA ALA A 119 -8.74 22.14 17.67
C ALA A 119 -8.01 21.54 16.44
N LEU A 120 -7.36 20.39 16.64
CA LEU A 120 -6.96 19.50 15.53
C LEU A 120 -8.20 18.68 15.10
N ALA A 121 -9.08 19.31 14.31
CA ALA A 121 -10.35 18.73 13.87
C ALA A 121 -10.73 19.24 12.46
N PRO A 122 -11.51 18.47 11.66
CA PRO A 122 -11.97 18.89 10.35
C PRO A 122 -12.71 20.24 10.37
N GLY A 123 -12.35 21.10 9.41
CA GLY A 123 -12.84 22.47 9.27
C GLY A 123 -12.02 23.53 9.99
N VAL A 124 -11.02 23.17 10.80
CA VAL A 124 -10.18 24.14 11.53
C VAL A 124 -8.94 24.51 10.71
N THR A 125 -8.65 25.81 10.61
CA THR A 125 -7.50 26.35 9.84
C THR A 125 -6.22 26.38 10.68
N TRP A 126 -5.14 25.81 10.12
CA TRP A 126 -3.81 25.72 10.70
C TRP A 126 -2.74 26.51 9.90
N SER A 127 -3.15 27.52 9.14
CA SER A 127 -2.26 28.51 8.51
C SER A 127 -1.34 29.20 9.54
N GLU A 128 -0.11 29.50 9.15
CA GLU A 128 0.89 30.14 10.03
C GLU A 128 0.42 31.53 10.55
N GLU A 129 -0.33 32.27 9.73
CA GLU A 129 -0.95 33.56 10.08
C GLU A 129 -1.93 33.50 11.28
N HIS A 130 -2.61 32.36 11.47
CA HIS A 130 -3.69 32.22 12.48
C HIS A 130 -3.31 31.34 13.69
N LYS A 131 -2.30 30.46 13.56
CA LYS A 131 -1.85 29.54 14.63
C LYS A 131 -0.33 29.68 14.94
N GLY A 132 0.36 30.63 14.32
CA GLY A 132 1.82 30.77 14.37
C GLY A 132 2.56 29.60 13.72
N THR A 133 3.88 29.56 13.87
CA THR A 133 4.75 28.45 13.41
C THR A 133 4.19 27.11 13.88
N ASN A 134 3.82 26.29 12.91
CA ASN A 134 3.30 24.94 13.04
C ASN A 134 3.57 24.21 11.70
N ALA A 135 3.70 22.88 11.72
CA ALA A 135 4.20 22.17 10.54
C ALA A 135 3.30 22.33 9.30
N ILE A 136 1.97 22.38 9.45
CA ILE A 136 1.02 22.55 8.34
C ILE A 136 1.21 23.93 7.67
N GLY A 137 1.15 25.01 8.46
CA GLY A 137 1.28 26.37 7.95
C GLY A 137 2.65 26.64 7.32
N THR A 138 3.72 26.19 7.98
CA THR A 138 5.09 26.39 7.52
C THR A 138 5.41 25.57 6.26
N ALA A 139 4.90 24.33 6.15
CA ALA A 139 5.06 23.51 4.94
C ALA A 139 4.38 24.11 3.70
N LEU A 140 3.23 24.78 3.86
CA LEU A 140 2.57 25.49 2.75
C LEU A 140 3.36 26.71 2.28
N ILE A 141 3.95 27.49 3.21
CA ILE A 141 4.66 28.73 2.88
C ILE A 141 6.05 28.47 2.29
N GLU A 142 6.78 27.48 2.80
CA GLU A 142 8.13 27.17 2.34
C GLU A 142 8.14 26.18 1.14
N GLU A 143 7.03 25.49 0.89
CA GLU A 143 6.83 24.44 -0.12
C GLU A 143 7.74 23.20 0.04
N ILE A 144 8.22 22.94 1.27
CA ILE A 144 9.05 21.78 1.61
C ILE A 144 8.50 20.99 2.81
N PRO A 145 8.78 19.67 2.91
CA PRO A 145 8.43 18.90 4.10
C PRO A 145 9.10 19.47 5.35
N THR A 146 8.34 19.57 6.43
CA THR A 146 8.68 20.38 7.61
C THR A 146 8.33 19.59 8.89
N VAL A 147 9.29 19.49 9.81
CA VAL A 147 9.02 19.09 11.20
C VAL A 147 8.86 20.36 12.05
N VAL A 148 7.97 20.33 13.05
CA VAL A 148 7.94 21.33 14.14
C VAL A 148 7.79 20.54 15.44
N HIS A 149 8.79 20.62 16.32
CA HIS A 149 8.90 19.77 17.50
C HIS A 149 8.85 20.57 18.80
N GLY A 150 7.81 20.36 19.61
CA GLY A 150 7.71 20.93 20.95
C GLY A 150 7.84 22.46 20.94
N GLN A 151 8.97 22.97 21.43
CA GLN A 151 9.26 24.41 21.54
C GLN A 151 9.38 25.15 20.20
N ASP A 152 9.56 24.44 19.08
CA ASP A 152 9.54 25.04 17.75
C ASP A 152 8.17 25.63 17.40
N HIS A 153 7.10 25.18 18.07
CA HIS A 153 5.78 25.80 17.96
C HIS A 153 5.77 27.20 18.59
N PHE A 154 5.37 28.18 17.78
CA PHE A 154 5.36 29.59 18.19
C PHE A 154 4.43 29.81 19.40
N LEU A 155 3.20 29.32 19.34
CA LEU A 155 2.21 29.44 20.41
C LEU A 155 2.45 28.42 21.53
N ASP A 156 2.47 28.89 22.78
CA ASP A 156 2.72 28.08 23.98
C ASP A 156 1.78 26.88 24.10
N VAL A 157 0.51 27.05 23.73
CA VAL A 157 -0.52 26.00 23.78
C VAL A 157 -0.25 24.82 22.83
N ASN A 158 0.55 25.02 21.79
CA ASN A 158 0.88 23.98 20.81
C ASN A 158 2.17 23.19 21.19
N ARG A 159 2.94 23.64 22.18
CA ARG A 159 4.27 23.08 22.51
C ARG A 159 4.27 21.67 23.12
N PHE A 160 3.11 21.04 23.28
CA PHE A 160 3.01 19.61 23.60
C PHE A 160 2.97 18.70 22.36
N LEU A 161 2.93 19.28 21.16
CA LEU A 161 2.88 18.55 19.90
C LEU A 161 4.28 18.33 19.30
N THR A 162 4.44 17.23 18.58
CA THR A 162 5.43 17.10 17.50
C THR A 162 4.67 16.83 16.21
N CYS A 163 4.98 17.58 15.15
CA CYS A 163 4.25 17.55 13.89
C CYS A 163 5.23 17.28 12.75
N SER A 164 4.83 16.46 11.77
CA SER A 164 5.62 16.08 10.60
C SER A 164 4.77 16.24 9.35
N ALA A 165 4.94 17.38 8.66
CA ALA A 165 4.14 17.77 7.50
C ALA A 165 4.90 17.58 6.18
N ALA A 166 4.21 17.10 5.15
CA ALA A 166 4.66 17.12 3.76
C ALA A 166 3.60 17.81 2.86
N PRO A 167 3.97 18.86 2.11
CA PRO A 167 3.04 19.49 1.17
C PRO A 167 2.75 18.57 -0.02
N ILE A 168 1.47 18.48 -0.39
CA ILE A 168 0.95 17.70 -1.52
C ILE A 168 0.77 18.67 -2.70
N PHE A 169 1.32 18.31 -3.86
CA PHE A 169 1.23 19.11 -5.07
C PHE A 169 0.31 18.49 -6.11
N ASP A 170 -0.31 19.34 -6.91
CA ASP A 170 -0.97 18.93 -8.14
C ASP A 170 0.05 18.66 -9.27
N PRO A 171 -0.36 18.05 -10.40
CA PRO A 171 0.54 17.79 -11.52
C PRO A 171 1.13 19.03 -12.22
N ASN A 172 0.60 20.23 -11.96
CA ASN A 172 1.16 21.48 -12.48
C ASN A 172 2.29 22.01 -11.58
N GLY A 173 2.47 21.43 -10.38
CA GLY A 173 3.43 21.85 -9.37
C GLY A 173 2.87 22.89 -8.40
N VAL A 174 1.55 22.96 -8.22
CA VAL A 174 0.90 23.86 -7.24
C VAL A 174 0.60 23.10 -5.95
N ALA A 175 0.98 23.65 -4.79
CA ALA A 175 0.59 23.09 -3.50
C ALA A 175 -0.94 23.16 -3.31
N ILE A 176 -1.59 22.01 -3.06
CA ILE A 176 -3.05 21.89 -2.93
C ILE A 176 -3.52 21.48 -1.53
N GLY A 177 -2.58 21.14 -0.65
CA GLY A 177 -2.84 20.68 0.71
C GLY A 177 -1.58 20.15 1.40
N VAL A 178 -1.72 19.69 2.63
CA VAL A 178 -0.64 19.06 3.40
C VAL A 178 -1.13 17.72 3.95
N LEU A 179 -0.25 16.72 3.91
CA LEU A 179 -0.36 15.52 4.76
C LEU A 179 0.52 15.75 5.99
N ASP A 180 -0.04 15.64 7.18
CA ASP A 180 0.68 15.80 8.44
C ASP A 180 0.48 14.60 9.37
N VAL A 181 1.50 14.29 10.17
CA VAL A 181 1.38 13.40 11.34
C VAL A 181 1.72 14.20 12.59
N THR A 182 0.74 14.35 13.47
CA THR A 182 0.84 15.08 14.74
C THR A 182 0.67 14.11 15.91
N GLY A 183 1.56 14.20 16.91
CA GLY A 183 1.50 13.38 18.14
C GLY A 183 2.00 14.12 19.38
N ASP A 184 2.01 13.45 20.55
CA ASP A 184 2.62 13.99 21.77
C ASP A 184 4.14 14.14 21.56
N TYR A 185 4.73 15.29 21.90
CA TYR A 185 6.14 15.58 21.60
C TYR A 185 7.14 14.55 22.17
N ARG A 186 6.74 13.80 23.19
CA ARG A 186 7.53 12.71 23.79
C ARG A 186 7.62 11.46 22.91
N SER A 187 6.70 11.29 21.95
CA SER A 187 6.64 10.19 20.99
C SER A 187 7.35 10.50 19.67
N TYR A 188 8.28 11.46 19.62
CA TYR A 188 8.96 11.81 18.37
C TYR A 188 9.82 10.65 17.83
N HIS A 189 9.56 10.27 16.59
CA HIS A 189 10.37 9.29 15.85
C HIS A 189 10.86 9.90 14.53
N ARG A 190 12.19 9.95 14.36
CA ARG A 190 12.89 10.52 13.18
C ARG A 190 12.43 9.92 11.84
N HIS A 191 11.99 8.66 11.85
CA HIS A 191 11.49 7.96 10.67
C HIS A 191 10.10 8.43 10.19
N THR A 192 9.31 9.09 11.06
CA THR A 192 7.93 9.53 10.74
C THR A 192 7.88 10.39 9.49
N MET A 193 8.76 11.40 9.40
CA MET A 193 8.85 12.26 8.21
C MET A 193 9.17 11.49 6.91
N GLY A 194 9.89 10.36 7.00
CA GLY A 194 10.07 9.46 5.86
C GLY A 194 8.75 8.88 5.37
N LEU A 195 7.92 8.37 6.30
CA LEU A 195 6.60 7.82 6.01
C LEU A 195 5.64 8.89 5.46
N VAL A 196 5.63 10.10 6.04
CA VAL A 196 4.78 11.21 5.55
C VAL A 196 5.21 11.66 4.15
N ARG A 197 6.52 11.82 3.89
CA ARG A 197 7.04 12.16 2.55
C ARG A 197 6.70 11.09 1.51
N MET A 198 6.86 9.80 1.83
CA MET A 198 6.49 8.72 0.92
C MET A 198 4.98 8.69 0.65
N SER A 199 4.16 8.86 1.69
CA SER A 199 2.70 8.88 1.56
C SER A 199 2.22 10.07 0.72
N ALA A 200 2.74 11.27 0.97
CA ALA A 200 2.47 12.44 0.12
C ALA A 200 2.88 12.20 -1.35
N GLN A 201 4.04 11.57 -1.60
CA GLN A 201 4.48 11.23 -2.95
C GLN A 201 3.58 10.19 -3.64
N MET A 202 3.02 9.23 -2.89
CA MET A 202 2.00 8.30 -3.41
C MET A 202 0.70 9.03 -3.79
N ILE A 203 0.24 9.98 -2.97
CA ILE A 203 -0.94 10.81 -3.25
C ILE A 203 -0.70 11.65 -4.53
N GLU A 204 0.43 12.33 -4.64
CA GLU A 204 0.84 13.06 -5.85
C GLU A 204 0.83 12.16 -7.11
N ASN A 205 1.39 10.95 -7.01
CA ASN A 205 1.44 10.01 -8.14
C ASN A 205 0.02 9.51 -8.53
N HIS A 206 -0.89 9.34 -7.58
CA HIS A 206 -2.29 8.97 -7.86
C HIS A 206 -3.09 10.15 -8.45
N LEU A 207 -2.87 11.38 -7.96
CA LEU A 207 -3.41 12.61 -8.56
C LEU A 207 -2.90 12.80 -10.00
N PHE A 208 -1.63 12.50 -10.26
CA PHE A 208 -1.03 12.54 -11.59
C PHE A 208 -1.69 11.54 -12.53
N ASN A 209 -1.69 10.25 -12.17
CA ASN A 209 -2.23 9.18 -13.02
C ASN A 209 -3.75 9.31 -13.27
N SER A 210 -4.50 9.98 -12.38
CA SER A 210 -5.93 10.27 -12.58
C SER A 210 -6.23 11.51 -13.43
N SER A 211 -5.23 12.37 -13.72
CA SER A 211 -5.46 13.68 -14.36
C SER A 211 -5.55 13.65 -15.89
N PHE A 212 -4.93 12.69 -16.58
CA PHE A 212 -4.56 12.84 -18.00
C PHE A 212 -5.07 11.72 -18.91
N GLN A 213 -6.40 11.56 -19.00
CA GLN A 213 -7.05 10.42 -19.69
C GLN A 213 -6.77 10.35 -21.22
N ASP A 214 -6.62 11.49 -21.90
CA ASP A 214 -6.34 11.58 -23.34
C ASP A 214 -4.86 11.87 -23.68
N ALA A 215 -3.99 11.95 -22.67
CA ALA A 215 -2.56 12.20 -22.87
C ALA A 215 -1.80 10.93 -23.28
N ILE A 216 -0.56 11.14 -23.71
CA ILE A 216 0.49 10.12 -23.72
C ILE A 216 1.26 10.31 -22.41
N ILE A 217 1.15 9.34 -21.50
CA ILE A 217 1.93 9.33 -20.26
C ILE A 217 3.17 8.49 -20.48
N VAL A 218 4.34 9.01 -20.14
CA VAL A 218 5.62 8.30 -20.17
C VAL A 218 6.10 8.16 -18.73
N GLN A 219 6.11 6.93 -18.23
CA GLN A 219 6.80 6.53 -16.99
C GLN A 219 8.26 6.21 -17.32
N PHE A 220 9.23 6.69 -16.54
CA PHE A 220 10.65 6.49 -16.78
C PHE A 220 11.49 6.52 -15.50
N HIS A 221 12.53 5.70 -15.46
CA HIS A 221 13.54 5.73 -14.41
C HIS A 221 14.92 5.31 -14.96
N GLN A 222 16.00 5.93 -14.49
CA GLN A 222 17.38 5.57 -14.88
C GLN A 222 17.65 4.07 -14.68
N ARG A 223 17.30 3.57 -13.48
CA ARG A 223 17.33 2.16 -13.10
C ARG A 223 15.96 1.52 -13.33
N GLY A 224 15.84 0.63 -14.32
CA GLY A 224 14.56 0.09 -14.79
C GLY A 224 13.75 -0.71 -13.77
N GLU A 225 14.37 -1.16 -12.68
CA GLU A 225 13.73 -1.86 -11.56
C GLU A 225 12.66 -1.01 -10.85
N PHE A 226 12.82 0.31 -10.86
CA PHE A 226 11.94 1.22 -10.14
C PHE A 226 10.74 1.70 -10.98
N LEU A 227 10.57 1.21 -12.21
CA LEU A 227 9.33 1.41 -12.98
C LEU A 227 8.16 0.71 -12.29
N GLY A 228 7.07 1.45 -12.08
CA GLY A 228 5.93 1.05 -11.25
C GLY A 228 6.13 1.25 -9.74
N SER A 229 7.23 1.90 -9.30
CA SER A 229 7.47 2.26 -7.89
C SER A 229 7.18 3.74 -7.61
N VAL A 230 7.14 4.12 -6.33
CA VAL A 230 6.87 5.50 -5.89
C VAL A 230 7.88 6.52 -6.44
N VAL A 231 9.09 6.09 -6.76
CA VAL A 231 10.17 6.96 -7.29
C VAL A 231 10.25 6.98 -8.82
N GLU A 232 9.31 6.34 -9.54
CA GLU A 232 9.27 6.47 -11.00
C GLU A 232 8.96 7.91 -11.42
N GLY A 233 9.68 8.42 -12.42
CA GLY A 233 9.32 9.67 -13.08
C GLY A 233 8.13 9.44 -13.99
N ALA A 234 7.10 10.28 -13.91
CA ALA A 234 5.97 10.26 -14.81
C ALA A 234 5.81 11.64 -15.46
N ALA A 235 5.78 11.69 -16.79
CA ALA A 235 5.57 12.91 -17.57
C ALA A 235 4.43 12.72 -18.58
N ALA A 236 3.53 13.71 -18.68
CA ALA A 236 2.35 13.68 -19.52
C ALA A 236 2.52 14.62 -20.72
N PHE A 237 2.16 14.13 -21.89
CA PHE A 237 2.29 14.83 -23.17
C PHE A 237 0.95 14.87 -23.91
N SER A 238 0.68 15.98 -24.58
CA SER A 238 -0.41 16.07 -25.55
C SER A 238 -0.19 15.09 -26.72
N PRO A 239 -1.23 14.73 -27.49
CA PRO A 239 -1.08 13.92 -28.70
C PRO A 239 -0.14 14.52 -29.76
N ALA A 240 0.11 15.83 -29.70
CA ALA A 240 1.08 16.55 -30.54
C ALA A 240 2.50 16.62 -29.94
N GLY A 241 2.76 15.96 -28.81
CA GLY A 241 4.07 15.89 -28.17
C GLY A 241 4.50 17.10 -27.34
N LYS A 242 3.67 18.16 -27.22
CA LYS A 242 3.91 19.22 -26.23
C LYS A 242 3.77 18.67 -24.81
N PHE A 243 4.69 19.02 -23.92
CA PHE A 243 4.62 18.73 -22.48
C PHE A 243 3.34 19.32 -21.84
N LEU A 244 2.78 18.59 -20.88
CA LEU A 244 1.64 19.02 -20.06
C LEU A 244 2.02 19.13 -18.58
N ALA A 245 2.60 18.07 -18.01
CA ALA A 245 2.84 17.93 -16.58
C ALA A 245 3.91 16.87 -16.26
N ALA A 246 4.49 16.93 -15.07
CA ALA A 246 5.40 15.91 -14.53
C ALA A 246 5.20 15.73 -13.01
N ASN A 247 5.38 14.51 -12.49
CA ASN A 247 5.51 14.31 -11.04
C ASN A 247 6.88 14.79 -10.54
N ARG A 248 7.05 14.88 -9.21
CA ARG A 248 8.32 15.35 -8.59
C ARG A 248 9.52 14.51 -9.03
N ALA A 249 9.39 13.20 -9.12
CA ALA A 249 10.45 12.29 -9.55
C ALA A 249 10.90 12.53 -11.01
N ALA A 250 9.99 12.86 -11.92
CA ALA A 250 10.33 13.24 -13.29
C ALA A 250 11.03 14.60 -13.35
N MET A 251 10.55 15.60 -12.58
CA MET A 251 11.23 16.91 -12.48
C MET A 251 12.68 16.77 -11.99
N VAL A 252 12.92 15.91 -10.99
CA VAL A 252 14.28 15.58 -10.49
C VAL A 252 15.14 14.88 -11.55
N GLN A 253 14.60 13.89 -12.28
CA GLN A 253 15.36 13.17 -13.32
C GLN A 253 15.66 14.01 -14.58
N PHE A 254 14.79 14.95 -14.94
CA PHE A 254 15.10 15.97 -15.95
C PHE A 254 16.12 17.01 -15.40
N GLY A 255 16.05 17.31 -14.10
CA GLY A 255 16.81 18.42 -13.51
C GLY A 255 16.19 19.78 -13.84
N MET A 256 14.86 19.83 -13.99
CA MET A 256 14.12 21.00 -14.46
C MET A 256 12.85 21.23 -13.63
N SER A 257 12.55 22.49 -13.34
CA SER A 257 11.28 22.87 -12.71
C SER A 257 10.09 22.72 -13.65
N SER A 258 8.87 22.59 -13.09
CA SER A 258 7.61 22.58 -13.84
C SER A 258 7.48 23.73 -14.84
N ASN A 259 7.96 24.93 -14.48
CA ASN A 259 7.90 26.10 -15.37
C ASN A 259 8.91 26.02 -16.54
N ALA A 260 10.10 25.45 -16.34
CA ALA A 260 11.03 25.20 -17.44
C ALA A 260 10.46 24.16 -18.43
N LEU A 261 9.92 23.05 -17.92
CA LEU A 261 9.38 21.94 -18.72
C LEU A 261 8.20 22.35 -19.63
N LYS A 262 7.42 23.39 -19.27
CA LYS A 262 6.27 23.89 -20.07
C LYS A 262 6.65 24.41 -21.47
N SER A 263 7.92 24.73 -21.70
CA SER A 263 8.43 25.12 -23.03
C SER A 263 8.79 23.92 -23.92
N HIS A 264 8.95 22.73 -23.34
CA HIS A 264 9.51 21.55 -24.00
C HIS A 264 8.47 20.65 -24.68
N THR A 265 8.99 19.80 -25.56
CA THR A 265 8.28 18.69 -26.21
C THR A 265 8.89 17.35 -25.83
N PHE A 266 8.15 16.26 -25.99
CA PHE A 266 8.63 14.89 -25.84
C PHE A 266 9.98 14.67 -26.53
N SER A 267 10.10 15.09 -27.80
CA SER A 267 11.33 14.90 -28.58
C SER A 267 12.50 15.74 -28.09
N SER A 268 12.26 16.90 -27.50
CA SER A 268 13.32 17.68 -26.84
C SER A 268 13.74 17.12 -25.48
N LEU A 269 12.92 16.30 -24.83
CA LEU A 269 13.19 15.73 -23.50
C LEU A 269 13.75 14.30 -23.55
N PHE A 270 13.37 13.51 -24.56
CA PHE A 270 13.73 12.08 -24.72
C PHE A 270 14.52 11.76 -26.01
N GLY A 271 14.98 12.76 -26.74
CA GLY A 271 15.90 12.60 -27.88
C GLY A 271 15.34 11.91 -29.13
N MET A 272 14.06 11.53 -29.16
CA MET A 272 13.44 10.79 -30.27
C MET A 272 12.08 11.36 -30.71
N PRO A 273 11.66 11.18 -31.98
CA PRO A 273 10.34 11.63 -32.44
C PRO A 273 9.19 10.85 -31.77
N LEU A 274 8.12 11.55 -31.40
CA LEU A 274 6.95 10.92 -30.75
C LEU A 274 6.29 9.83 -31.61
N SER A 275 6.34 9.96 -32.94
CA SER A 275 5.84 8.92 -33.87
C SER A 275 6.50 7.57 -33.62
N ALA A 276 7.82 7.52 -33.46
CA ALA A 276 8.55 6.28 -33.20
C ALA A 276 8.20 5.66 -31.83
N LEU A 277 7.85 6.47 -30.82
CA LEU A 277 7.30 5.96 -29.55
C LEU A 277 5.92 5.31 -29.79
N ILE A 278 5.03 6.02 -30.49
CA ILE A 278 3.68 5.55 -30.78
C ILE A 278 3.73 4.26 -31.61
N ASP A 279 4.60 4.17 -32.61
CA ASP A 279 4.68 3.01 -33.51
C ASP A 279 5.29 1.78 -32.84
N HIS A 280 6.28 1.92 -31.94
CA HIS A 280 6.75 0.82 -31.09
C HIS A 280 5.60 0.25 -30.23
N TYR A 281 4.82 1.12 -29.60
CA TYR A 281 3.66 0.72 -28.77
C TYR A 281 2.42 0.28 -29.58
N ARG A 282 2.48 0.33 -30.92
CA ARG A 282 1.48 -0.27 -31.83
C ARG A 282 1.91 -1.64 -32.33
N THR A 283 3.19 -1.84 -32.65
CA THR A 283 3.70 -3.07 -33.26
C THR A 283 4.15 -4.13 -32.25
N CYS A 284 4.52 -3.70 -31.04
CA CYS A 284 5.02 -4.57 -29.98
C CYS A 284 4.04 -4.66 -28.80
N ASN A 285 4.07 -5.79 -28.09
CA ASN A 285 3.58 -5.88 -26.71
C ASN A 285 4.37 -4.83 -25.86
N PRO A 286 3.80 -4.22 -24.78
CA PRO A 286 4.33 -2.99 -24.17
C PRO A 286 5.59 -3.21 -23.31
N ILE A 287 6.68 -3.57 -23.98
CA ILE A 287 8.02 -3.74 -23.44
C ILE A 287 8.65 -2.34 -23.26
N PRO A 288 9.26 -2.04 -22.11
CA PRO A 288 9.95 -0.77 -21.89
C PRO A 288 11.04 -0.50 -22.93
N LEU A 289 11.22 0.78 -23.26
CA LEU A 289 12.29 1.29 -24.12
C LEU A 289 13.45 1.81 -23.27
N ILE A 290 14.65 1.88 -23.85
CA ILE A 290 15.72 2.73 -23.32
C ILE A 290 15.67 4.05 -24.09
N LEU A 291 15.51 5.16 -23.37
CA LEU A 291 15.46 6.52 -23.90
C LEU A 291 16.66 7.32 -23.39
N CYS A 292 17.14 8.29 -24.17
CA CYS A 292 18.16 9.23 -23.71
C CYS A 292 17.50 10.56 -23.34
N LEU A 293 17.67 11.00 -22.10
CA LEU A 293 17.19 12.30 -21.66
C LEU A 293 18.02 13.44 -22.27
N HIS A 294 17.42 14.63 -22.34
CA HIS A 294 18.08 15.87 -22.78
C HIS A 294 19.37 16.22 -22.01
N ASN A 295 19.56 15.65 -20.82
CA ASN A 295 20.75 15.81 -19.97
C ASN A 295 21.79 14.67 -20.15
N GLY A 296 21.60 13.81 -21.16
CA GLY A 296 22.51 12.70 -21.50
C GLY A 296 22.29 11.41 -20.71
N ASN A 297 21.47 11.44 -19.65
CA ASN A 297 21.17 10.24 -18.85
C ASN A 297 20.29 9.27 -19.63
N GLN A 298 20.62 7.99 -19.64
CA GLN A 298 19.73 6.95 -20.14
C GLN A 298 18.67 6.59 -19.09
N VAL A 299 17.45 6.33 -19.54
CA VAL A 299 16.33 5.89 -18.70
C VAL A 299 15.59 4.74 -19.35
N THR A 300 15.19 3.76 -18.54
CA THR A 300 14.21 2.75 -18.98
C THR A 300 12.81 3.38 -18.86
N ALA A 301 11.99 3.29 -19.89
CA ALA A 301 10.71 3.99 -19.98
C ALA A 301 9.57 3.12 -20.51
N ARG A 302 8.40 3.23 -19.87
CA ARG A 302 7.12 2.69 -20.34
C ARG A 302 6.23 3.84 -20.82
N ALA A 303 5.42 3.61 -21.85
CA ALA A 303 4.41 4.57 -22.30
C ALA A 303 2.99 4.00 -22.18
N SER A 304 2.08 4.85 -21.71
CA SER A 304 0.63 4.67 -21.81
C SER A 304 0.10 5.64 -22.85
N LEU A 305 -0.23 5.13 -24.04
CA LEU A 305 -1.00 5.86 -25.03
C LEU A 305 -2.46 5.89 -24.55
N GLY A 306 -3.00 7.08 -24.26
CA GLY A 306 -4.41 7.27 -23.86
C GLY A 306 -5.43 6.93 -24.95
N SER A 307 -6.62 7.52 -24.89
CA SER A 307 -7.73 7.24 -25.83
C SER A 307 -7.32 7.28 -27.32
N VAL A 308 -6.43 8.20 -27.69
CA VAL A 308 -5.85 8.37 -29.03
C VAL A 308 -5.13 7.11 -29.53
N GLY A 309 -4.50 6.33 -28.64
CA GLY A 309 -3.82 5.08 -28.97
C GLY A 309 -4.73 3.87 -29.13
N ARG A 310 -6.00 3.95 -28.71
CA ARG A 310 -6.91 2.80 -28.65
C ARG A 310 -8.19 2.89 -29.49
N GLY A 311 -8.54 4.02 -30.12
CA GLY A 311 -9.78 4.04 -30.92
C GLY A 311 -10.19 5.28 -31.71
N ARG A 312 -9.31 6.25 -32.04
CA ARG A 312 -9.74 7.47 -32.78
C ARG A 312 -8.78 7.97 -33.88
N ILE A 313 -8.28 7.06 -34.72
CA ILE A 313 -7.59 7.42 -35.99
C ILE A 313 -8.06 6.52 -37.15
N PHE A 314 -9.37 6.21 -37.22
CA PHE A 314 -9.97 5.42 -38.31
C PHE A 314 -11.26 6.00 -38.92
N ASP A 315 -11.86 7.04 -38.33
CA ASP A 315 -13.09 7.67 -38.85
C ASP A 315 -12.86 8.85 -39.82
N SER A 316 -11.60 9.22 -40.11
CA SER A 316 -11.30 10.51 -40.78
C SER A 316 -10.19 10.49 -41.86
N VAL A 317 -9.75 9.32 -42.33
CA VAL A 317 -9.02 9.18 -43.62
C VAL A 317 -9.55 7.97 -44.38
N GLY A 318 -10.75 8.11 -44.94
CA GLY A 318 -11.50 6.98 -45.52
C GLY A 318 -12.39 7.33 -46.72
N LEU A 319 -12.14 8.44 -47.44
CA LEU A 319 -13.02 8.84 -48.56
C LEU A 319 -12.35 9.63 -49.70
N VAL A 320 -11.24 9.12 -50.25
CA VAL A 320 -10.92 9.36 -51.69
C VAL A 320 -10.51 8.04 -52.33
N LYS A 321 -11.40 7.47 -53.14
CA LYS A 321 -11.00 6.61 -54.27
C LYS A 321 -10.83 7.53 -55.47
N ASN A 322 -9.74 7.38 -56.21
CA ASN A 322 -9.76 7.39 -57.68
C ASN A 322 -8.46 6.80 -58.24
N ASN A 323 -8.55 6.36 -59.50
CA ASN A 323 -7.61 5.42 -60.14
C ASN A 323 -6.43 6.14 -60.84
N ALA A 324 -5.44 5.31 -61.22
CA ALA A 324 -4.37 5.60 -62.20
C ALA A 324 -3.33 6.66 -61.78
N ASP A 325 -2.04 6.56 -62.14
CA ASP A 325 -1.43 5.79 -63.24
C ASP A 325 -0.27 4.87 -62.82
N ALA A 326 0.24 4.09 -63.78
CA ALA A 326 1.32 3.12 -63.58
C ALA A 326 2.69 3.64 -64.03
N ALA A 327 3.74 3.41 -63.20
CA ALA A 327 5.13 3.55 -63.59
C ALA A 327 5.97 2.40 -62.98
N VAL A 328 6.61 1.60 -63.85
CA VAL A 328 7.37 0.40 -63.49
C VAL A 328 8.79 0.75 -63.04
N VAL A 329 9.21 0.24 -61.88
CA VAL A 329 10.56 -0.36 -61.70
C VAL A 329 10.43 -1.61 -60.83
N GLN A 330 10.99 -2.73 -61.28
CA GLN A 330 11.07 -3.98 -60.52
C GLN A 330 12.36 -4.02 -59.69
N ASN A 331 12.36 -4.68 -58.52
CA ASN A 331 13.45 -5.62 -58.20
C ASN A 331 13.15 -6.58 -57.03
N ALA A 332 13.63 -7.81 -57.22
CA ALA A 332 13.87 -8.92 -56.28
C ALA A 332 13.20 -8.91 -54.87
N ALA A 333 12.26 -9.84 -54.67
CA ALA A 333 11.90 -10.33 -53.33
C ALA A 333 12.63 -11.64 -52.99
N PRO A 334 13.22 -11.78 -51.79
CA PRO A 334 13.54 -13.07 -51.18
C PRO A 334 12.35 -13.65 -50.39
N ALA A 335 12.32 -14.97 -50.23
CA ALA A 335 11.22 -15.72 -49.61
C ALA A 335 11.01 -15.42 -48.10
N PRO A 336 9.79 -15.64 -47.56
CA PRO A 336 9.47 -15.35 -46.16
C PRO A 336 10.25 -16.25 -45.18
N GLN A 337 11.20 -15.65 -44.45
CA GLN A 337 11.89 -16.33 -43.37
C GLN A 337 11.06 -16.31 -42.08
N LYS A 338 11.05 -17.46 -41.39
CA LYS A 338 10.13 -17.78 -40.29
C LYS A 338 10.28 -16.83 -39.09
N ALA A 339 9.29 -15.98 -38.85
CA ALA A 339 9.18 -15.20 -37.61
C ALA A 339 8.82 -16.13 -36.43
N ASN A 340 9.83 -16.74 -35.78
CA ASN A 340 9.58 -17.71 -34.71
C ASN A 340 10.76 -17.88 -33.72
N THR A 341 11.24 -16.79 -33.12
CA THR A 341 12.38 -16.81 -32.16
C THR A 341 12.20 -15.94 -30.90
N THR A 342 11.45 -14.82 -30.95
CA THR A 342 11.29 -13.92 -29.79
C THR A 342 10.26 -14.42 -28.76
N CYS A 343 9.10 -14.91 -29.20
CA CYS A 343 8.06 -15.44 -28.30
C CYS A 343 8.48 -16.68 -27.50
N GLN A 344 9.54 -17.39 -27.92
CA GLN A 344 10.04 -18.58 -27.21
C GLN A 344 10.88 -18.24 -25.97
N LYS A 345 11.60 -17.11 -25.94
CA LYS A 345 12.51 -16.80 -24.82
C LYS A 345 11.78 -16.64 -23.48
N SER A 346 10.64 -15.95 -23.46
CA SER A 346 9.82 -15.78 -22.24
C SER A 346 9.27 -17.10 -21.72
N ARG A 347 8.72 -17.95 -22.60
CA ARG A 347 8.20 -19.29 -22.25
C ARG A 347 9.30 -20.21 -21.69
N HIS A 348 10.53 -20.08 -22.19
CA HIS A 348 11.63 -20.97 -21.78
C HIS A 348 12.19 -20.68 -20.37
N LEU A 349 11.97 -19.48 -19.81
CA LEU A 349 12.41 -19.09 -18.46
C LEU A 349 11.40 -19.45 -17.35
N SER A 350 10.22 -19.97 -17.72
CA SER A 350 9.12 -20.23 -16.77
C SER A 350 8.34 -21.47 -17.17
N SER A 351 9.05 -22.57 -17.44
CA SER A 351 8.48 -23.93 -17.54
C SER A 351 8.83 -24.73 -16.27
N LEU A 352 8.10 -25.81 -15.99
CA LEU A 352 8.46 -26.71 -14.88
C LEU A 352 9.82 -27.38 -15.14
N LYS A 353 10.15 -27.62 -16.41
CA LYS A 353 11.50 -28.05 -16.83
C LYS A 353 12.57 -27.02 -16.50
N TYR A 354 12.30 -25.72 -16.64
CA TYR A 354 13.22 -24.67 -16.19
C TYR A 354 13.35 -24.70 -14.66
N LEU A 355 12.24 -24.82 -13.91
CA LEU A 355 12.30 -24.91 -12.44
C LEU A 355 13.03 -26.15 -11.90
N ASN A 356 13.31 -27.16 -12.73
CA ASN A 356 14.19 -28.25 -12.36
C ASN A 356 15.68 -27.84 -12.41
N THR A 357 16.15 -27.28 -11.30
CA THR A 357 17.57 -27.08 -10.95
C THR A 357 18.24 -28.38 -10.48
N GLY A 358 17.48 -29.43 -10.17
CA GLY A 358 17.99 -30.74 -9.72
C GLY A 358 18.01 -30.94 -8.20
N ASP A 359 17.32 -30.12 -7.42
CA ASP A 359 17.00 -30.45 -6.02
C ASP A 359 15.95 -31.59 -5.96
N PRO A 360 16.14 -32.64 -5.14
CA PRO A 360 15.23 -33.77 -5.08
C PRO A 360 13.81 -33.45 -4.60
N GLN A 361 13.63 -32.41 -3.79
CA GLN A 361 12.30 -31.99 -3.31
C GLN A 361 11.54 -31.25 -4.41
N VAL A 362 12.21 -30.30 -5.07
CA VAL A 362 11.64 -29.54 -6.20
C VAL A 362 11.31 -30.46 -7.38
N ALA A 363 12.17 -31.43 -7.69
CA ALA A 363 11.90 -32.44 -8.72
C ALA A 363 10.62 -33.26 -8.44
N ARG A 364 10.40 -33.68 -7.17
CA ARG A 364 9.17 -34.39 -6.75
C ARG A 364 7.92 -33.51 -6.81
N ILE A 365 8.05 -32.20 -6.59
CA ILE A 365 6.95 -31.23 -6.76
C ILE A 365 6.54 -31.15 -8.23
N ILE A 366 7.52 -30.98 -9.12
CA ILE A 366 7.31 -30.93 -10.57
C ILE A 366 6.66 -32.23 -11.09
N GLU A 367 7.13 -33.40 -10.63
CA GLU A 367 6.55 -34.70 -11.00
C GLU A 367 5.08 -34.85 -10.55
N LYS A 368 4.73 -34.37 -9.34
CA LYS A 368 3.36 -34.37 -8.84
C LYS A 368 2.46 -33.41 -9.62
N VAL A 369 2.95 -32.20 -9.91
CA VAL A 369 2.25 -31.18 -10.71
C VAL A 369 1.94 -31.71 -12.11
N GLY A 370 2.92 -32.28 -12.81
CA GLY A 370 2.73 -32.80 -14.18
C GLY A 370 1.70 -33.93 -14.29
N LYS A 371 1.38 -34.63 -13.19
CA LYS A 371 0.33 -35.66 -13.14
C LYS A 371 -1.09 -35.09 -12.95
N VAL A 372 -1.21 -33.79 -12.71
CA VAL A 372 -2.44 -33.10 -12.25
C VAL A 372 -2.83 -31.90 -13.14
N ILE A 373 -1.85 -31.32 -13.84
CA ILE A 373 -1.94 -30.12 -14.67
C ILE A 373 -3.12 -30.09 -15.67
N ASP A 374 -3.52 -31.24 -16.22
CA ASP A 374 -4.60 -31.39 -17.21
C ASP A 374 -6.00 -31.64 -16.61
N LYS A 375 -6.11 -31.79 -15.29
CA LYS A 375 -7.29 -32.45 -14.65
C LYS A 375 -8.27 -31.50 -13.97
N ASP A 376 -8.10 -30.18 -14.15
CA ASP A 376 -8.89 -29.12 -13.48
C ASP A 376 -8.96 -29.21 -11.94
N ILE A 377 -8.03 -29.95 -11.33
CA ILE A 377 -7.86 -30.08 -9.87
C ILE A 377 -7.19 -28.82 -9.32
N PRO A 378 -7.71 -28.19 -8.25
CA PRO A 378 -7.06 -27.06 -7.59
C PRO A 378 -5.69 -27.43 -7.02
N ILE A 379 -4.71 -26.53 -7.17
CA ILE A 379 -3.33 -26.71 -6.67
C ILE A 379 -3.06 -25.69 -5.57
N LEU A 380 -2.64 -26.15 -4.40
CA LEU A 380 -2.27 -25.32 -3.25
C LEU A 380 -0.76 -25.37 -3.00
N ILE A 381 -0.09 -24.23 -3.17
CA ILE A 381 1.35 -24.04 -2.98
C ILE A 381 1.62 -23.45 -1.59
N LEU A 382 2.08 -24.30 -0.68
CA LEU A 382 2.56 -23.88 0.64
C LEU A 382 4.05 -23.52 0.54
N GLY A 383 4.48 -22.45 1.21
CA GLY A 383 5.90 -22.11 1.29
C GLY A 383 6.18 -20.73 1.89
N GLU A 384 7.36 -20.57 2.47
CA GLU A 384 7.81 -19.31 3.05
C GLU A 384 7.81 -18.17 2.04
N THR A 385 7.70 -16.95 2.54
CA THR A 385 7.79 -15.73 1.73
C THR A 385 9.12 -15.68 0.98
N GLY A 386 9.07 -15.40 -0.32
CA GLY A 386 10.28 -15.36 -1.18
C GLY A 386 10.76 -16.71 -1.71
N THR A 387 10.06 -17.84 -1.48
CA THR A 387 10.42 -19.17 -2.02
C THR A 387 10.12 -19.38 -3.51
N GLY A 388 9.46 -18.43 -4.19
CA GLY A 388 9.14 -18.51 -5.63
C GLY A 388 7.77 -19.11 -5.97
N LYS A 389 6.79 -19.04 -5.05
CA LYS A 389 5.42 -19.57 -5.23
C LYS A 389 4.76 -19.11 -6.55
N GLU A 390 4.85 -17.81 -6.86
CA GLU A 390 4.36 -17.22 -8.11
C GLU A 390 5.04 -17.78 -9.37
N ILE A 391 6.36 -17.97 -9.33
CA ILE A 391 7.12 -18.53 -10.47
C ILE A 391 6.69 -19.98 -10.72
N LEU A 392 6.42 -20.75 -9.66
CA LEU A 392 5.82 -22.08 -9.79
C LEU A 392 4.40 -22.02 -10.36
N ALA A 393 3.56 -21.07 -9.94
CA ALA A 393 2.21 -20.90 -10.48
C ALA A 393 2.21 -20.54 -11.98
N GLN A 394 3.11 -19.64 -12.41
CA GLN A 394 3.32 -19.31 -13.82
C GLN A 394 3.83 -20.52 -14.61
N ALA A 395 4.74 -21.31 -14.05
CA ALA A 395 5.24 -22.53 -14.69
C ALA A 395 4.18 -23.63 -14.81
N ILE A 396 3.29 -23.77 -13.82
CA ILE A 396 2.10 -24.63 -13.91
C ILE A 396 1.19 -24.18 -15.05
N HIS A 397 0.98 -22.87 -15.23
CA HIS A 397 0.16 -22.37 -16.33
C HIS A 397 0.82 -22.60 -17.70
N ASN A 398 2.11 -22.29 -17.82
CA ASN A 398 2.87 -22.36 -19.07
C ASN A 398 3.06 -23.79 -19.61
N ASP A 399 3.17 -24.79 -18.73
CA ASP A 399 3.27 -26.20 -19.11
C ASP A 399 1.88 -26.87 -19.26
N SER A 400 0.77 -26.11 -19.14
CA SER A 400 -0.61 -26.63 -19.20
C SER A 400 -1.25 -26.50 -20.59
N PRO A 401 -2.36 -27.22 -20.87
CA PRO A 401 -3.19 -27.00 -22.07
C PRO A 401 -3.81 -25.59 -22.16
N ARG A 402 -3.72 -24.80 -21.08
CA ARG A 402 -4.20 -23.42 -20.98
C ARG A 402 -3.09 -22.38 -21.22
N GLN A 403 -1.87 -22.79 -21.62
CA GLN A 403 -0.70 -21.91 -21.86
C GLN A 403 -0.93 -20.70 -22.81
N ASP A 404 -1.95 -20.75 -23.68
CA ASP A 404 -2.32 -19.69 -24.63
C ASP A 404 -3.63 -18.98 -24.21
N LYS A 405 -3.96 -19.03 -22.91
CA LYS A 405 -5.14 -18.42 -22.28
C LYS A 405 -4.71 -17.44 -21.16
N PRO A 406 -5.61 -16.63 -20.57
CA PRO A 406 -5.21 -15.69 -19.53
C PRO A 406 -4.66 -16.39 -18.28
N PHE A 407 -3.47 -15.98 -17.84
CA PHE A 407 -3.02 -16.13 -16.45
C PHE A 407 -3.35 -14.84 -15.71
N VAL A 408 -4.12 -14.93 -14.62
CA VAL A 408 -4.49 -13.76 -13.81
C VAL A 408 -4.07 -14.00 -12.37
N ALA A 409 -3.02 -13.29 -11.95
CA ALA A 409 -2.55 -13.26 -10.57
C ALA A 409 -3.34 -12.23 -9.74
N VAL A 410 -3.69 -12.59 -8.51
CA VAL A 410 -4.27 -11.74 -7.48
C VAL A 410 -3.58 -12.05 -6.17
N ASN A 411 -2.87 -11.10 -5.58
CA ASN A 411 -2.33 -11.23 -4.23
C ASN A 411 -3.36 -10.70 -3.24
N CYS A 412 -3.84 -11.56 -2.34
CA CYS A 412 -4.91 -11.23 -1.40
C CYS A 412 -4.46 -10.26 -0.30
N ALA A 413 -3.16 -10.24 0.02
CA ALA A 413 -2.57 -9.37 1.05
C ALA A 413 -2.18 -7.97 0.52
N SER A 414 -2.18 -7.75 -0.80
CA SER A 414 -1.77 -6.46 -1.41
C SER A 414 -2.95 -5.61 -1.91
N ILE A 415 -4.19 -6.01 -1.66
CA ILE A 415 -5.39 -5.25 -2.04
C ILE A 415 -6.19 -4.99 -0.75
N PRO A 416 -6.55 -3.73 -0.43
CA PRO A 416 -7.32 -3.41 0.77
C PRO A 416 -8.62 -4.22 0.88
N GLU A 417 -9.00 -4.61 2.10
CA GLU A 417 -10.21 -5.41 2.38
C GLU A 417 -11.49 -4.77 1.79
N THR A 418 -11.54 -3.44 1.77
CA THR A 418 -12.64 -2.64 1.20
C THR A 418 -12.74 -2.72 -0.34
N LEU A 419 -11.66 -3.10 -1.03
CA LEU A 419 -11.57 -3.08 -2.50
C LEU A 419 -11.44 -4.48 -3.12
N ILE A 420 -10.85 -5.45 -2.42
CA ILE A 420 -10.59 -6.80 -2.93
C ILE A 420 -11.85 -7.53 -3.40
N GLU A 421 -13.02 -7.30 -2.78
CA GLU A 421 -14.29 -7.84 -3.30
C GLU A 421 -14.62 -7.27 -4.70
N SER A 422 -14.49 -5.96 -4.87
CA SER A 422 -14.81 -5.25 -6.12
C SER A 422 -13.84 -5.59 -7.26
N GLU A 423 -12.56 -5.82 -6.94
CA GLU A 423 -11.55 -6.28 -7.90
C GLU A 423 -11.72 -7.75 -8.26
N LEU A 424 -11.93 -8.63 -7.28
CA LEU A 424 -11.97 -10.09 -7.51
C LEU A 424 -13.23 -10.52 -8.28
N PHE A 425 -14.41 -10.06 -7.85
CA PHE A 425 -15.70 -10.46 -8.42
C PHE A 425 -16.21 -9.49 -9.51
N GLY A 426 -15.77 -8.23 -9.50
CA GLY A 426 -16.26 -7.19 -10.41
C GLY A 426 -17.61 -6.61 -9.98
N TYR A 427 -18.05 -5.52 -10.60
CA TYR A 427 -19.29 -4.84 -10.25
C TYR A 427 -20.01 -4.24 -11.45
N GLU A 428 -21.33 -4.08 -11.36
CA GLU A 428 -22.16 -3.35 -12.34
C GLU A 428 -22.35 -1.87 -11.93
N ASP A 429 -22.88 -1.04 -12.82
CA ASP A 429 -23.13 0.37 -12.51
C ASP A 429 -24.13 0.51 -11.34
N GLY A 430 -23.92 1.52 -10.49
CA GLY A 430 -24.72 1.75 -9.28
C GLY A 430 -24.50 0.75 -8.12
N ALA A 431 -23.62 -0.25 -8.24
CA ALA A 431 -23.42 -1.29 -7.22
C ALA A 431 -23.03 -0.77 -5.82
N PHE A 432 -22.35 0.38 -5.76
CA PHE A 432 -22.01 1.09 -4.51
C PHE A 432 -21.72 2.57 -4.79
N THR A 433 -21.71 3.39 -3.72
CA THR A 433 -21.36 4.82 -3.81
C THR A 433 -19.90 5.00 -4.25
N GLY A 434 -19.68 5.45 -5.49
CA GLY A 434 -18.35 5.57 -6.10
C GLY A 434 -18.07 4.55 -7.22
N ALA A 435 -19.00 3.63 -7.50
CA ALA A 435 -18.91 2.74 -8.66
C ALA A 435 -18.81 3.53 -9.98
N LYS A 436 -17.97 3.06 -10.91
CA LYS A 436 -17.85 3.62 -12.26
C LYS A 436 -19.12 3.38 -13.08
N LYS A 437 -19.54 4.38 -13.88
CA LYS A 437 -20.71 4.40 -14.80
C LYS A 437 -20.72 3.36 -15.95
N LYS A 438 -19.91 2.30 -15.85
CA LYS A 438 -19.83 1.15 -16.77
C LYS A 438 -19.53 -0.16 -16.04
N GLY A 439 -19.55 -0.17 -14.70
CA GLY A 439 -19.05 -1.28 -13.90
C GLY A 439 -17.53 -1.46 -13.96
N SER A 440 -17.06 -2.62 -13.50
CA SER A 440 -15.69 -3.13 -13.66
C SER A 440 -15.69 -4.66 -13.77
N GLN A 441 -14.93 -5.22 -14.70
CA GLN A 441 -14.82 -6.68 -14.88
C GLN A 441 -13.86 -7.28 -13.85
N GLY A 442 -14.37 -8.17 -12.99
CA GLY A 442 -13.57 -8.78 -11.93
C GLY A 442 -12.49 -9.75 -12.42
N ARG A 443 -11.43 -9.93 -11.63
CA ARG A 443 -10.28 -10.81 -11.94
C ARG A 443 -10.70 -12.25 -12.23
N ILE A 444 -11.70 -12.78 -11.52
CA ILE A 444 -12.31 -14.10 -11.78
C ILE A 444 -12.85 -14.21 -13.21
N LEU A 445 -13.47 -13.15 -13.75
CA LEU A 445 -14.01 -13.14 -15.12
C LEU A 445 -12.94 -12.78 -16.17
N GLN A 446 -11.87 -12.06 -15.79
CA GLN A 446 -10.69 -11.86 -16.64
C GLN A 446 -9.93 -13.18 -16.88
N ALA A 447 -9.93 -14.08 -15.90
CA ALA A 447 -9.25 -15.38 -15.96
C ALA A 447 -10.00 -16.46 -16.79
N ASN A 448 -11.20 -16.16 -17.30
CA ASN A 448 -12.11 -17.15 -17.87
C ASN A 448 -11.50 -17.91 -19.07
N GLY A 449 -11.56 -19.24 -19.04
CA GLY A 449 -10.91 -20.15 -19.99
C GLY A 449 -9.43 -20.40 -19.72
N GLY A 450 -8.82 -19.68 -18.78
CA GLY A 450 -7.41 -19.79 -18.40
C GLY A 450 -7.21 -20.22 -16.94
N THR A 451 -6.28 -19.57 -16.25
CA THR A 451 -5.82 -19.91 -14.90
C THR A 451 -5.91 -18.69 -13.98
N LEU A 452 -6.58 -18.85 -12.85
CA LEU A 452 -6.61 -17.88 -11.76
C LEU A 452 -5.58 -18.28 -10.70
N PHE A 453 -4.64 -17.37 -10.41
CA PHE A 453 -3.66 -17.53 -9.32
C PHE A 453 -4.02 -16.60 -8.16
N LEU A 454 -4.24 -17.17 -6.98
CA LEU A 454 -4.51 -16.46 -5.73
C LEU A 454 -3.31 -16.60 -4.79
N ASP A 455 -2.43 -15.60 -4.75
CA ASP A 455 -1.33 -15.57 -3.77
C ASP A 455 -1.81 -15.06 -2.41
N GLU A 456 -1.14 -15.54 -1.38
CA GLU A 456 -1.48 -15.38 0.04
C GLU A 456 -2.98 -15.58 0.35
N ILE A 457 -3.55 -16.71 -0.12
CA ILE A 457 -4.98 -17.03 0.09
C ILE A 457 -5.38 -17.09 1.57
N GLY A 458 -4.44 -17.36 2.48
CA GLY A 458 -4.65 -17.33 3.93
C GLY A 458 -4.88 -15.93 4.52
N ASP A 459 -4.67 -14.88 3.73
CA ASP A 459 -4.89 -13.47 4.07
C ASP A 459 -6.22 -12.95 3.49
N MET A 460 -7.01 -13.79 2.79
CA MET A 460 -8.32 -13.41 2.24
C MET A 460 -9.38 -13.23 3.36
N PRO A 461 -10.13 -12.11 3.39
CA PRO A 461 -11.19 -11.89 4.37
C PRO A 461 -12.26 -12.99 4.41
N ILE A 462 -12.68 -13.36 5.63
CA ILE A 462 -13.60 -14.48 5.92
C ILE A 462 -14.96 -14.37 5.19
N SER A 463 -15.42 -13.14 4.98
CA SER A 463 -16.63 -12.79 4.20
C SER A 463 -16.51 -13.23 2.73
N LEU A 464 -15.35 -13.03 2.13
CA LEU A 464 -15.10 -13.26 0.70
C LEU A 464 -14.78 -14.72 0.40
N GLN A 465 -14.21 -15.44 1.37
CA GLN A 465 -14.02 -16.89 1.31
C GLN A 465 -15.33 -17.63 0.99
N ALA A 466 -16.47 -17.18 1.53
CA ALA A 466 -17.79 -17.74 1.23
C ALA A 466 -18.26 -17.46 -0.22
N ARG A 467 -17.95 -16.28 -0.77
CA ARG A 467 -18.26 -15.95 -2.18
C ARG A 467 -17.35 -16.71 -3.15
N LEU A 468 -16.05 -16.79 -2.84
CA LEU A 468 -15.08 -17.59 -3.60
C LEU A 468 -15.49 -19.07 -3.63
N LEU A 469 -15.93 -19.63 -2.50
CA LEU A 469 -16.39 -21.02 -2.43
C LEU A 469 -17.52 -21.31 -3.44
N ARG A 470 -18.51 -20.42 -3.56
CA ARG A 470 -19.58 -20.56 -4.57
C ARG A 470 -19.03 -20.54 -6.00
N VAL A 471 -18.12 -19.61 -6.32
CA VAL A 471 -17.46 -19.59 -7.66
C VAL A 471 -16.73 -20.90 -7.94
N LEU A 472 -16.04 -21.46 -6.94
CA LEU A 472 -15.32 -22.73 -7.07
C LEU A 472 -16.27 -23.94 -7.18
N GLN A 473 -17.43 -23.91 -6.52
CA GLN A 473 -18.44 -24.97 -6.50
C GLN A 473 -19.33 -24.95 -7.74
N GLU A 474 -20.02 -23.84 -7.97
CA GLU A 474 -21.08 -23.64 -8.97
C GLU A 474 -20.52 -23.29 -10.36
N ARG A 475 -19.22 -22.93 -10.47
CA ARG A 475 -18.56 -22.48 -11.69
C ARG A 475 -19.23 -21.24 -12.33
N VAL A 476 -19.85 -20.38 -11.52
CA VAL A 476 -20.39 -19.07 -11.93
C VAL A 476 -19.84 -17.95 -11.06
N VAL A 477 -19.74 -16.74 -11.61
CA VAL A 477 -19.44 -15.51 -10.88
C VAL A 477 -20.59 -14.52 -11.01
N THR A 478 -20.97 -13.88 -9.91
CA THR A 478 -22.02 -12.83 -9.88
C THR A 478 -21.37 -11.52 -9.40
N PRO A 479 -21.22 -10.51 -10.26
CA PRO A 479 -20.66 -9.20 -9.89
C PRO A 479 -21.46 -8.50 -8.77
N LEU A 480 -20.84 -7.58 -8.01
CA LEU A 480 -21.57 -6.74 -7.07
C LEU A 480 -22.62 -5.88 -7.81
N GLY A 481 -23.79 -5.70 -7.21
CA GLY A 481 -24.94 -5.04 -7.81
C GLY A 481 -25.71 -5.87 -8.85
N SER A 482 -25.06 -6.88 -9.45
CA SER A 482 -25.68 -7.73 -10.47
C SER A 482 -26.53 -8.85 -9.87
N GLN A 483 -27.62 -9.19 -10.55
CA GLN A 483 -28.36 -10.45 -10.37
C GLN A 483 -27.96 -11.51 -11.42
N LYS A 484 -27.03 -11.20 -12.31
CA LYS A 484 -26.63 -12.04 -13.44
C LYS A 484 -25.40 -12.88 -13.08
N SER A 485 -25.61 -14.15 -12.81
CA SER A 485 -24.53 -15.15 -12.73
C SER A 485 -23.95 -15.44 -14.11
N ILE A 486 -22.63 -15.42 -14.22
CA ILE A 486 -21.87 -15.59 -15.47
C ILE A 486 -21.00 -16.85 -15.33
N PRO A 487 -21.10 -17.84 -16.22
CA PRO A 487 -20.30 -19.07 -16.14
C PRO A 487 -18.81 -18.81 -16.39
N VAL A 488 -17.96 -19.42 -15.56
CA VAL A 488 -16.49 -19.28 -15.59
C VAL A 488 -15.78 -20.64 -15.52
N ASN A 489 -14.95 -20.91 -16.53
CA ASN A 489 -14.11 -22.11 -16.59
C ASN A 489 -12.68 -21.75 -16.20
N LEU A 490 -12.27 -22.11 -14.98
CA LEU A 490 -10.98 -21.71 -14.40
C LEU A 490 -10.18 -22.92 -13.90
N GLN A 491 -8.91 -23.00 -14.27
CA GLN A 491 -7.94 -23.69 -13.43
C GLN A 491 -7.58 -22.77 -12.26
N VAL A 492 -7.47 -23.30 -11.04
CA VAL A 492 -7.24 -22.51 -9.83
C VAL A 492 -5.97 -22.97 -9.15
N ILE A 493 -5.05 -22.03 -8.96
CA ILE A 493 -3.82 -22.20 -8.20
C ILE A 493 -3.89 -21.22 -7.03
N CYS A 494 -3.67 -21.70 -5.82
CA CYS A 494 -3.58 -20.87 -4.63
C CYS A 494 -2.19 -21.00 -4.02
N ALA A 495 -1.70 -19.95 -3.38
CA ALA A 495 -0.45 -19.98 -2.62
C ALA A 495 -0.63 -19.35 -1.24
N THR A 496 0.11 -19.82 -0.23
CA THR A 496 0.22 -19.10 1.05
C THR A 496 1.46 -19.50 1.86
N HIS A 497 1.93 -18.59 2.72
CA HIS A 497 2.89 -18.88 3.78
C HIS A 497 2.23 -19.30 5.12
N ARG A 498 0.94 -19.01 5.33
CA ARG A 498 0.21 -19.28 6.59
C ARG A 498 -0.14 -20.76 6.73
N ASN A 499 -0.19 -21.27 7.97
CA ASN A 499 -0.78 -22.58 8.25
C ASN A 499 -2.32 -22.46 8.27
N LEU A 500 -2.97 -22.84 7.18
CA LEU A 500 -4.44 -22.77 7.06
C LEU A 500 -5.19 -23.58 8.12
N ARG A 501 -4.61 -24.63 8.72
CA ARG A 501 -5.27 -25.40 9.79
C ARG A 501 -5.40 -24.60 11.08
N ASP A 502 -4.39 -23.79 11.40
CA ASP A 502 -4.41 -22.92 12.59
C ASP A 502 -5.33 -21.72 12.34
N GLN A 503 -5.42 -21.25 11.08
CA GLN A 503 -6.40 -20.23 10.67
C GLN A 503 -7.85 -20.77 10.76
N ILE A 504 -8.11 -22.05 10.45
CA ILE A 504 -9.42 -22.69 10.71
C ILE A 504 -9.70 -22.79 12.21
N ALA A 505 -8.75 -23.29 13.00
CA ALA A 505 -8.89 -23.44 14.45
C ALA A 505 -9.14 -22.11 15.18
N THR A 506 -8.72 -20.98 14.59
CA THR A 506 -8.95 -19.62 15.11
C THR A 506 -10.11 -18.88 14.42
N GLY A 507 -10.84 -19.52 13.50
CA GLY A 507 -12.00 -18.93 12.80
C GLY A 507 -11.69 -17.95 11.66
N HIS A 508 -10.41 -17.74 11.33
CA HIS A 508 -9.97 -16.83 10.26
C HIS A 508 -10.06 -17.45 8.85
N PHE A 509 -10.15 -18.78 8.75
CA PHE A 509 -10.30 -19.48 7.47
C PHE A 509 -11.41 -20.54 7.51
N ARG A 510 -12.22 -20.63 6.45
CA ARG A 510 -13.33 -21.58 6.38
C ARG A 510 -12.83 -22.99 6.05
N GLU A 511 -13.30 -23.97 6.83
CA GLU A 511 -13.01 -25.39 6.61
C GLU A 511 -13.53 -25.90 5.25
N ASP A 512 -14.72 -25.45 4.82
CA ASP A 512 -15.31 -25.86 3.53
C ASP A 512 -14.52 -25.33 2.31
N LEU A 513 -14.01 -24.09 2.37
CA LEU A 513 -13.09 -23.56 1.38
C LEU A 513 -11.74 -24.30 1.40
N TYR A 514 -11.21 -24.62 2.58
CA TYR A 514 -9.97 -25.39 2.70
C TYR A 514 -10.08 -26.74 1.99
N TYR A 515 -11.13 -27.53 2.26
CA TYR A 515 -11.33 -28.80 1.57
C TYR A 515 -11.61 -28.65 0.07
N ARG A 516 -12.20 -27.52 -0.39
CA ARG A 516 -12.37 -27.24 -1.84
C ARG A 516 -11.05 -26.88 -2.53
N LEU A 517 -10.11 -26.26 -1.83
CA LEU A 517 -8.77 -25.88 -2.36
C LEU A 517 -7.70 -26.96 -2.17
N HIS A 518 -7.89 -27.88 -1.23
CA HIS A 518 -6.96 -28.96 -0.89
C HIS A 518 -7.04 -30.14 -1.90
N GLY A 519 -6.88 -29.84 -3.19
CA GLY A 519 -6.75 -30.82 -4.26
C GLY A 519 -5.35 -31.42 -4.29
N LEU A 520 -4.44 -30.85 -5.08
CA LEU A 520 -3.01 -31.15 -4.98
C LEU A 520 -2.33 -30.12 -4.07
N VAL A 521 -1.86 -30.56 -2.90
CA VAL A 521 -1.01 -29.73 -2.04
C VAL A 521 0.47 -30.01 -2.36
N VAL A 522 1.22 -28.94 -2.62
CA VAL A 522 2.69 -28.96 -2.76
C VAL A 522 3.30 -27.98 -1.76
N ARG A 523 4.41 -28.36 -1.12
CA ARG A 523 5.18 -27.47 -0.24
C ARG A 523 6.52 -27.18 -0.89
N LEU A 524 6.78 -25.92 -1.25
CA LEU A 524 8.12 -25.47 -1.63
C LEU A 524 9.03 -25.46 -0.39
N PRO A 525 10.22 -26.07 -0.44
CA PRO A 525 11.20 -25.97 0.64
C PRO A 525 11.81 -24.56 0.71
N ALA A 526 12.28 -24.18 1.90
CA ALA A 526 13.06 -22.95 2.07
C ALA A 526 14.42 -23.05 1.36
N LEU A 527 15.06 -21.94 1.03
CA LEU A 527 16.33 -21.92 0.30
C LEU A 527 17.45 -22.68 1.04
N ARG A 528 17.48 -22.54 2.38
CA ARG A 528 18.37 -23.28 3.31
C ARG A 528 18.11 -24.79 3.37
N GLU A 529 16.98 -25.28 2.85
CA GLU A 529 16.57 -26.69 2.84
C GLU A 529 16.86 -27.39 1.50
N ARG A 530 17.44 -26.66 0.54
CA ARG A 530 17.67 -27.13 -0.85
C ARG A 530 19.14 -27.40 -1.15
N THR A 531 19.38 -28.37 -2.03
CA THR A 531 20.74 -28.79 -2.43
C THR A 531 21.27 -28.13 -3.71
N ASP A 532 20.51 -27.19 -4.29
CA ASP A 532 20.74 -26.67 -5.65
C ASP A 532 21.17 -25.20 -5.73
N LEU A 533 21.47 -24.57 -4.59
CA LEU A 533 21.84 -23.16 -4.43
C LEU A 533 22.83 -22.65 -5.49
N GLN A 534 23.90 -23.38 -5.78
CA GLN A 534 24.91 -22.97 -6.79
C GLN A 534 24.32 -22.81 -8.20
N LYS A 535 23.36 -23.66 -8.59
CA LYS A 535 22.69 -23.58 -9.89
C LYS A 535 21.61 -22.50 -9.93
N ILE A 536 21.00 -22.19 -8.77
CA ILE A 536 20.12 -21.03 -8.63
C ILE A 536 20.95 -19.75 -8.83
N ILE A 537 22.08 -19.62 -8.13
CA ILE A 537 23.01 -18.49 -8.25
C ILE A 537 23.46 -18.30 -9.70
N GLN A 538 23.93 -19.37 -10.34
CA GLN A 538 24.33 -19.34 -11.76
C GLN A 538 23.21 -18.80 -12.65
N ARG A 539 21.98 -19.32 -12.53
CA ARG A 539 20.85 -18.90 -13.38
C ARG A 539 20.34 -17.49 -13.07
N ILE A 540 20.45 -17.02 -11.82
CA ILE A 540 20.14 -15.61 -11.49
C ILE A 540 21.16 -14.71 -12.19
N LEU A 541 22.46 -15.02 -12.12
CA LEU A 541 23.50 -14.25 -12.80
C LEU A 541 23.35 -14.31 -14.34
N GLU A 542 23.06 -15.47 -14.92
CA GLU A 542 22.78 -15.64 -16.36
C GLU A 542 21.55 -14.84 -16.84
N ASN A 543 20.61 -14.50 -15.96
CA ASN A 543 19.41 -13.72 -16.28
C ASN A 543 19.58 -12.21 -16.01
N GLU A 544 20.27 -11.83 -14.93
CA GLU A 544 20.33 -10.44 -14.42
C GLU A 544 21.60 -9.69 -14.85
N SER A 545 22.70 -10.39 -15.15
CA SER A 545 23.95 -9.73 -15.52
C SER A 545 24.04 -9.43 -17.03
N HIS A 546 24.59 -8.27 -17.37
CA HIS A 546 24.96 -7.94 -18.75
C HIS A 546 26.25 -8.65 -19.21
N ASN A 547 27.06 -9.15 -18.27
CA ASN A 547 28.27 -9.93 -18.53
C ASN A 547 28.06 -11.40 -18.10
N PRO A 548 27.77 -12.34 -19.04
CA PRO A 548 27.48 -13.74 -18.73
C PRO A 548 28.70 -14.56 -18.26
N ARG A 549 29.83 -13.91 -17.98
CA ARG A 549 31.02 -14.54 -17.37
C ARG A 549 31.11 -14.36 -15.86
N ILE A 550 30.32 -13.45 -15.28
CA ILE A 550 30.37 -13.14 -13.84
C ILE A 550 30.13 -14.42 -13.02
N ARG A 551 31.06 -14.70 -12.10
CA ARG A 551 31.02 -15.82 -11.15
C ARG A 551 31.03 -15.29 -9.73
N VAL A 552 30.73 -16.14 -8.77
CA VAL A 552 30.89 -15.83 -7.33
C VAL A 552 32.19 -16.47 -6.84
N SER A 553 32.98 -15.75 -6.05
CA SER A 553 34.23 -16.28 -5.49
C SER A 553 33.97 -17.51 -4.59
N ALA A 554 34.98 -18.37 -4.45
CA ALA A 554 34.85 -19.59 -3.64
C ALA A 554 34.54 -19.29 -2.15
N GLU A 555 34.99 -18.14 -1.64
CA GLU A 555 34.72 -17.71 -0.27
C GLU A 555 33.29 -17.22 -0.09
N VAL A 556 32.79 -16.38 -1.00
CA VAL A 556 31.41 -15.89 -0.97
C VAL A 556 30.42 -17.03 -1.24
N MET A 557 30.75 -17.97 -2.13
CA MET A 557 29.97 -19.21 -2.30
C MET A 557 29.86 -20.03 -1.00
N LYS A 558 30.95 -20.12 -0.23
CA LYS A 558 30.94 -20.78 1.08
C LYS A 558 30.08 -20.01 2.09
N ALA A 559 30.14 -18.68 2.09
CA ALA A 559 29.29 -17.82 2.91
C ALA A 559 27.80 -18.01 2.61
N PHE A 560 27.42 -17.94 1.33
CA PHE A 560 26.06 -18.18 0.84
C PHE A 560 25.55 -19.58 1.22
N THR A 561 26.41 -20.60 1.19
CA THR A 561 26.05 -21.97 1.59
C THR A 561 25.81 -22.10 3.11
N THR A 562 26.44 -21.24 3.93
CA THR A 562 26.22 -21.19 5.39
C THR A 562 25.12 -20.23 5.84
N HIS A 563 24.49 -19.47 4.93
CA HIS A 563 23.54 -18.43 5.29
C HIS A 563 22.12 -18.96 5.52
N GLY A 564 21.38 -18.34 6.46
CA GLY A 564 20.02 -18.77 6.83
C GLY A 564 18.94 -18.42 5.80
N TRP A 565 19.20 -17.42 4.95
CA TRP A 565 18.30 -16.94 3.88
C TRP A 565 16.86 -16.66 4.35
N PRO A 566 16.64 -15.78 5.36
CA PRO A 566 15.29 -15.43 5.84
C PRO A 566 14.36 -14.90 4.72
N GLY A 567 14.88 -14.13 3.77
CA GLY A 567 14.11 -13.68 2.60
C GLY A 567 14.16 -14.64 1.39
N ASN A 568 14.64 -15.87 1.58
CA ASN A 568 14.69 -16.94 0.58
C ASN A 568 15.30 -16.48 -0.77
N ILE A 569 14.71 -16.88 -1.91
CA ILE A 569 15.22 -16.56 -3.25
C ILE A 569 15.15 -15.05 -3.54
N ARG A 570 14.18 -14.34 -2.94
CA ARG A 570 14.04 -12.88 -3.10
C ARG A 570 15.24 -12.12 -2.52
N GLN A 571 15.72 -12.52 -1.33
CA GLN A 571 16.94 -11.97 -0.74
C GLN A 571 18.17 -12.31 -1.57
N LEU A 572 18.30 -13.57 -2.01
CA LEU A 572 19.40 -14.01 -2.89
C LEU A 572 19.46 -13.19 -4.19
N THR A 573 18.31 -12.98 -4.85
CA THR A 573 18.22 -12.22 -6.10
C THR A 573 18.63 -10.77 -5.90
N ASN A 574 18.17 -10.12 -4.83
CA ASN A 574 18.52 -8.72 -4.54
C ASN A 574 20.03 -8.55 -4.27
N ILE A 575 20.65 -9.48 -3.53
CA ILE A 575 22.09 -9.47 -3.24
C ILE A 575 22.90 -9.73 -4.53
N LEU A 576 22.57 -10.78 -5.28
CA LEU A 576 23.28 -11.10 -6.53
C LEU A 576 23.14 -9.99 -7.58
N ARG A 577 21.96 -9.37 -7.70
CA ARG A 577 21.73 -8.21 -8.57
C ARG A 577 22.65 -7.06 -8.19
N THR A 578 22.65 -6.67 -6.92
CA THR A 578 23.47 -5.56 -6.43
C THR A 578 24.96 -5.87 -6.63
N ALA A 579 25.41 -7.07 -6.27
CA ALA A 579 26.78 -7.49 -6.46
C ALA A 579 27.21 -7.54 -7.93
N SER A 580 26.32 -7.97 -8.84
CA SER A 580 26.61 -7.97 -10.28
C SER A 580 26.76 -6.56 -10.88
N VAL A 581 26.23 -5.53 -10.23
CA VAL A 581 26.47 -4.12 -10.57
C VAL A 581 27.77 -3.64 -9.93
N MET A 582 27.99 -3.90 -8.63
CA MET A 582 29.20 -3.48 -7.90
C MET A 582 30.49 -4.22 -8.32
N THR A 583 30.42 -5.12 -9.30
CA THR A 583 31.57 -5.86 -9.85
C THR A 583 32.21 -5.15 -11.06
N ASP A 584 31.54 -4.16 -11.65
CA ASP A 584 31.99 -3.41 -12.85
C ASP A 584 32.56 -4.34 -13.96
N ASP A 585 33.82 -4.13 -14.37
CA ASP A 585 34.50 -4.91 -15.42
C ASP A 585 35.03 -6.28 -14.95
N ALA A 586 34.97 -6.61 -13.66
CA ALA A 586 35.52 -7.86 -13.14
C ALA A 586 34.64 -9.09 -13.50
N GLU A 587 35.27 -10.25 -13.66
CA GLU A 587 34.55 -11.52 -13.92
C GLU A 587 34.15 -12.27 -12.62
N THR A 588 34.41 -11.70 -11.43
CA THR A 588 34.15 -12.37 -10.13
C THR A 588 33.56 -11.41 -9.08
N ILE A 589 32.44 -11.81 -8.47
CA ILE A 589 31.86 -11.22 -7.26
C ILE A 589 32.71 -11.64 -6.05
N GLU A 590 33.32 -10.65 -5.39
CA GLU A 590 34.08 -10.81 -4.15
C GLU A 590 33.38 -10.12 -2.98
N TRP A 591 34.00 -10.11 -1.80
CA TRP A 591 33.40 -9.59 -0.56
C TRP A 591 32.98 -8.13 -0.65
N ASP A 592 33.83 -7.30 -1.27
CA ASP A 592 33.64 -5.84 -1.35
C ASP A 592 32.52 -5.44 -2.33
N HIS A 593 31.99 -6.40 -3.11
CA HIS A 593 30.86 -6.18 -4.01
C HIS A 593 29.50 -6.51 -3.34
N LEU A 594 29.51 -7.05 -2.12
CA LEU A 594 28.28 -7.44 -1.41
C LEU A 594 27.69 -6.27 -0.60
N PRO A 595 26.36 -6.14 -0.47
CA PRO A 595 25.74 -5.11 0.36
C PRO A 595 26.11 -5.24 1.84
N ASP A 596 26.36 -4.11 2.51
CA ASP A 596 26.70 -4.07 3.95
C ASP A 596 25.67 -4.81 4.82
N ASP A 597 24.37 -4.70 4.53
CA ASP A 597 23.31 -5.43 5.23
C ASP A 597 23.57 -6.95 5.31
N PHE A 598 24.04 -7.56 4.20
CA PHE A 598 24.38 -8.98 4.16
C PHE A 598 25.70 -9.27 4.88
N LEU A 599 26.67 -8.36 4.78
CA LEU A 599 27.94 -8.49 5.49
C LEU A 599 27.71 -8.46 7.01
N ASP A 600 26.81 -7.61 7.50
CA ASP A 600 26.46 -7.48 8.92
C ASP A 600 25.55 -8.61 9.42
N GLU A 601 24.55 -9.08 8.65
CA GLU A 601 23.84 -10.34 8.94
C GLU A 601 24.84 -11.50 9.12
N TRP A 602 25.81 -11.63 8.22
CA TRP A 602 26.81 -12.70 8.25
C TRP A 602 27.87 -12.52 9.35
N ARG A 603 28.26 -11.27 9.68
CA ARG A 603 29.13 -10.94 10.82
C ARG A 603 28.44 -11.28 12.14
N ALA A 604 27.16 -10.97 12.30
CA ALA A 604 26.37 -11.29 13.50
C ALA A 604 26.29 -12.81 13.75
N LEU A 605 25.96 -13.60 12.71
CA LEU A 605 25.96 -15.07 12.79
C LEU A 605 27.33 -15.66 13.20
N ARG A 606 28.43 -14.99 12.84
CA ARG A 606 29.80 -15.34 13.25
C ARG A 606 30.20 -14.84 14.65
N LEU A 607 29.52 -13.84 15.19
CA LEU A 607 29.69 -13.38 16.57
C LEU A 607 28.93 -14.30 17.54
N ASP A 608 27.68 -14.66 17.24
CA ASP A 608 26.90 -15.58 18.08
C ASP A 608 27.54 -16.96 18.17
N THR A 609 28.02 -17.51 17.05
CA THR A 609 28.76 -18.79 17.06
C THR A 609 30.08 -18.69 17.84
N LYS A 610 30.74 -17.52 17.87
CA LYS A 610 31.91 -17.28 18.74
C LYS A 610 31.54 -17.20 20.22
N LEU A 611 30.48 -16.50 20.61
CA LEU A 611 30.01 -16.45 22.00
C LEU A 611 29.61 -17.84 22.51
N HIS A 612 28.82 -18.58 21.73
CA HIS A 612 28.45 -19.96 22.06
C HIS A 612 29.68 -20.86 22.16
N SER A 613 30.67 -20.72 21.27
CA SER A 613 31.92 -21.50 21.37
C SER A 613 32.72 -21.17 22.63
N LYS A 614 32.76 -19.89 23.06
CA LYS A 614 33.41 -19.48 24.32
C LYS A 614 32.72 -20.11 25.53
N HIS A 615 31.41 -19.93 25.67
CA HIS A 615 30.68 -20.51 26.80
C HIS A 615 30.75 -22.05 26.82
N THR A 616 30.79 -22.70 25.66
CA THR A 616 31.01 -24.16 25.58
C THR A 616 32.41 -24.56 26.07
N VAL A 617 33.45 -23.81 25.71
CA VAL A 617 34.84 -24.08 26.16
C VAL A 617 35.02 -23.79 27.64
N GLU A 618 34.47 -22.70 28.16
CA GLU A 618 34.53 -22.34 29.59
C GLU A 618 33.79 -23.40 30.44
N ALA A 619 32.57 -23.80 30.04
CA ALA A 619 31.82 -24.86 30.73
C ALA A 619 32.53 -26.24 30.68
N VAL A 620 33.22 -26.58 29.59
CA VAL A 620 34.00 -27.83 29.46
C VAL A 620 35.29 -27.80 30.30
N ILE A 621 35.79 -26.62 30.67
CA ILE A 621 36.92 -26.46 31.59
C ILE A 621 36.45 -26.63 33.05
N GLU A 622 35.34 -26.01 33.46
CA GLU A 622 34.78 -26.20 34.81
C GLU A 622 34.29 -27.64 35.05
N ALA A 623 33.62 -28.26 34.06
CA ALA A 623 33.08 -29.62 34.16
C ALA A 623 34.15 -30.72 34.33
N LYS A 624 35.45 -30.38 34.25
CA LYS A 624 36.58 -31.32 34.39
C LYS A 624 37.22 -31.32 35.79
N ALA A 625 36.69 -30.56 36.75
CA ALA A 625 37.37 -30.24 38.00
C ALA A 625 36.63 -30.66 39.30
N MET A 626 35.75 -31.68 39.25
CA MET A 626 35.13 -32.26 40.46
C MET A 626 35.17 -33.81 40.47
N PRO A 627 35.52 -34.45 41.61
CA PRO A 627 35.51 -35.91 41.75
C PRO A 627 34.13 -36.48 42.10
N VAL A 628 33.96 -37.79 41.89
CA VAL A 628 32.69 -38.53 42.04
C VAL A 628 32.53 -39.16 43.43
N THR A 629 31.35 -39.00 44.04
CA THR A 629 30.76 -39.92 45.03
C THR A 629 29.26 -40.09 44.77
N ALA A 630 28.64 -41.13 45.35
CA ALA A 630 27.39 -41.71 44.84
C ALA A 630 26.11 -41.39 45.66
N GLU A 631 24.99 -41.86 45.10
CA GLU A 631 23.62 -41.98 45.63
C GLU A 631 23.52 -42.67 47.03
N PRO A 632 22.36 -42.68 47.77
CA PRO A 632 20.99 -42.51 47.26
C PRO A 632 19.92 -41.78 48.13
N GLU A 633 18.71 -41.79 47.57
CA GLU A 633 17.38 -41.90 48.22
C GLU A 633 16.56 -40.65 48.64
N ARG A 634 15.32 -40.93 49.11
CA ARG A 634 14.12 -40.09 48.91
C ARG A 634 13.69 -39.28 50.14
N ALA A 635 12.89 -38.24 49.87
CA ALA A 635 12.42 -37.25 50.84
C ALA A 635 11.33 -37.75 51.82
N ALA A 636 11.35 -37.18 53.03
CA ALA A 636 10.20 -36.97 53.90
C ALA A 636 10.35 -35.62 54.66
N PRO A 637 9.27 -34.92 55.09
CA PRO A 637 9.36 -33.49 55.42
C PRO A 637 8.93 -33.08 56.87
N ALA A 638 9.09 -31.78 57.16
CA ALA A 638 8.62 -31.03 58.35
C ALA A 638 9.44 -31.26 59.66
N ALA A 639 9.45 -30.35 60.66
CA ALA A 639 8.50 -29.27 60.96
C ALA A 639 9.06 -28.12 61.84
N GLN A 640 8.24 -27.05 61.99
CA GLN A 640 8.10 -26.13 63.15
C GLN A 640 9.16 -25.06 63.52
N ASN A 641 8.62 -23.85 63.79
CA ASN A 641 8.95 -22.86 64.83
C ASN A 641 10.34 -22.15 64.93
N ARG A 642 10.32 -20.85 64.58
CA ARG A 642 10.54 -19.65 65.45
C ARG A 642 11.23 -19.83 66.84
N PRO A 643 11.91 -18.77 67.40
CA PRO A 643 12.36 -17.49 66.80
C PRO A 643 13.71 -16.88 67.35
N GLN A 644 14.03 -15.66 66.86
CA GLN A 644 14.59 -14.50 67.61
C GLN A 644 16.10 -14.31 67.88
N PHE A 645 16.48 -13.01 67.89
CA PHE A 645 17.74 -12.30 68.28
C PHE A 645 19.09 -12.85 67.72
N SER A 646 19.97 -12.10 67.05
CA SER A 646 20.51 -10.72 67.22
C SER A 646 21.52 -10.57 68.37
N VAL A 647 22.79 -10.25 68.02
CA VAL A 647 23.57 -9.10 68.53
C VAL A 647 24.86 -8.89 67.71
N ARG A 648 25.49 -7.73 67.88
CA ARG A 648 26.76 -7.22 67.30
C ARG A 648 27.99 -8.05 67.80
N SER A 649 29.26 -7.83 67.45
CA SER A 649 29.96 -6.60 67.01
C SER A 649 31.35 -6.86 66.40
N ASN A 650 31.87 -5.86 65.68
CA ASN A 650 33.28 -5.40 65.60
C ASN A 650 34.43 -6.40 65.32
N PHE A 651 35.21 -6.12 64.27
CA PHE A 651 36.59 -5.62 64.47
C PHE A 651 37.02 -4.69 63.32
N SER A 652 38.09 -3.90 63.51
CA SER A 652 38.49 -2.81 62.61
C SER A 652 39.98 -2.48 62.67
N VAL A 653 40.59 -2.11 61.52
CA VAL A 653 41.79 -1.24 61.30
C VAL A 653 42.14 -1.38 59.78
N GLN A 654 42.13 -0.35 58.91
CA GLN A 654 42.99 0.86 58.78
C GLN A 654 44.45 0.57 58.35
N THR A 655 45.13 1.28 57.43
CA THR A 655 44.82 2.28 56.37
C THR A 655 45.71 1.93 55.13
N LYS A 656 45.71 2.50 53.92
CA LYS A 656 45.39 3.82 53.27
C LYS A 656 44.63 3.55 51.94
N GLY A 657 44.28 4.50 51.05
CA GLY A 657 44.56 5.93 50.90
C GLY A 657 45.38 6.20 49.61
N ALA A 658 45.03 7.14 48.71
CA ALA A 658 43.95 8.15 48.75
C ALA A 658 43.45 8.56 47.34
N GLY A 659 42.34 9.29 47.30
CA GLY A 659 41.76 9.97 46.12
C GLY A 659 41.14 11.32 46.54
N PHE A 660 40.06 11.75 45.87
CA PHE A 660 39.36 13.06 45.99
C PHE A 660 40.00 14.23 45.21
N ASN A 661 39.30 15.31 44.81
CA ASN A 661 37.96 15.81 45.22
C ASN A 661 37.17 16.51 44.06
N PRO A 662 35.85 16.79 44.18
CA PRO A 662 35.03 17.43 43.13
C PRO A 662 34.58 18.89 43.43
N LYS A 663 33.72 19.44 42.53
CA LYS A 663 32.78 20.62 42.60
C LYS A 663 32.39 21.19 44.00
N PRO A 664 31.83 22.43 44.15
CA PRO A 664 31.70 23.63 43.27
C PRO A 664 32.18 24.91 44.06
N PRO A 665 31.54 26.13 44.14
CA PRO A 665 30.59 26.91 43.30
C PRO A 665 30.91 28.45 43.11
N LEU A 666 30.03 29.16 42.38
CA LEU A 666 29.55 30.58 42.51
C LEU A 666 30.49 31.72 43.01
N ALA A 667 30.64 32.80 42.21
CA ALA A 667 30.12 34.18 42.47
C ALA A 667 30.78 35.30 41.61
N SER A 668 30.07 36.44 41.48
CA SER A 668 30.53 37.80 41.05
C SER A 668 31.00 38.03 39.59
N GLY A 669 30.72 39.26 39.09
CA GLY A 669 31.22 39.81 37.81
C GLY A 669 32.52 40.63 37.95
N PRO A 670 32.86 41.48 36.96
CA PRO A 670 32.26 42.81 36.97
C PRO A 670 31.84 43.33 35.58
N ALA A 671 31.26 44.54 35.55
CA ALA A 671 30.91 45.25 34.32
C ALA A 671 32.02 46.22 33.86
N HIS A 672 32.12 46.44 32.55
CA HIS A 672 32.64 47.67 31.98
C HIS A 672 31.92 47.98 30.67
N GLY A 673 31.57 49.25 30.46
CA GLY A 673 31.11 49.76 29.17
C GLY A 673 31.51 51.23 29.04
N VAL A 674 31.86 51.65 27.82
CA VAL A 674 31.99 53.03 27.35
C VAL A 674 31.74 53.02 25.84
N ALA A 675 31.03 54.03 25.34
CA ALA A 675 30.80 54.30 23.91
C ALA A 675 31.41 55.70 23.58
N PRO A 676 31.14 56.35 22.44
CA PRO A 676 30.63 55.87 21.14
C PRO A 676 31.57 56.32 19.98
N ARG A 677 31.19 56.04 18.73
CA ARG A 677 31.43 57.00 17.62
C ARG A 677 30.45 56.83 16.48
N SER A 678 30.21 57.92 15.76
CA SER A 678 29.13 58.09 14.79
C SER A 678 29.63 58.24 13.37
N LYS A 679 28.73 57.98 12.41
CA LYS A 679 28.54 58.80 11.20
C LYS A 679 27.17 58.54 10.60
N ALA A 680 26.64 59.50 9.87
CA ALA A 680 25.30 59.45 9.28
C ALA A 680 25.27 60.17 7.93
N SER A 681 24.39 59.69 7.05
CA SER A 681 23.83 60.40 5.89
C SER A 681 22.53 59.67 5.53
N LEU A 682 21.34 60.24 5.72
CA LEU A 682 20.72 61.25 4.86
C LEU A 682 20.59 60.80 3.40
N PHE A 683 19.37 60.41 3.01
CA PHE A 683 18.64 61.07 1.92
C PHE A 683 17.13 60.92 2.14
N ASP A 684 16.35 61.93 1.74
CA ASP A 684 14.92 62.03 2.03
C ASP A 684 14.01 61.64 0.86
N VAL A 685 12.88 61.06 1.25
CA VAL A 685 11.52 61.17 0.67
C VAL A 685 11.36 61.78 -0.73
N GLN A 686 10.70 61.04 -1.63
CA GLN A 686 9.60 61.64 -2.40
C GLN A 686 8.40 60.68 -2.54
N VAL A 687 7.22 61.18 -2.17
CA VAL A 687 5.92 60.49 -2.29
C VAL A 687 5.15 61.09 -3.47
N HIS A 688 4.41 60.26 -4.22
CA HIS A 688 3.27 60.70 -5.02
C HIS A 688 2.06 59.79 -4.80
N ARG A 689 0.84 60.37 -4.90
CA ARG A 689 -0.41 59.79 -4.41
C ARG A 689 -1.57 60.24 -5.28
N GLY A 690 -2.48 59.31 -5.61
CA GLY A 690 -3.73 59.60 -6.33
C GLY A 690 -3.62 59.50 -7.87
N HIS A 691 -4.73 59.51 -8.60
CA HIS A 691 -6.13 59.54 -8.16
C HIS A 691 -7.03 58.79 -9.18
N GLY A 692 -8.25 58.43 -8.78
CA GLY A 692 -9.17 57.65 -9.62
C GLY A 692 -10.03 58.50 -10.57
N GLY A 693 -10.67 57.82 -11.53
CA GLY A 693 -11.65 58.40 -12.45
C GLY A 693 -12.01 57.44 -13.58
N GLY A 694 -13.23 57.51 -14.09
CA GLY A 694 -13.67 56.78 -15.28
C GLY A 694 -15.00 57.33 -15.77
N VAL A 695 -15.43 56.97 -17.00
CA VAL A 695 -16.83 56.93 -17.47
C VAL A 695 -16.88 56.46 -18.95
N ALA A 696 -17.94 55.71 -19.24
CA ALA A 696 -18.49 55.19 -20.50
C ALA A 696 -18.00 55.72 -21.88
N ASN A 697 -18.04 54.83 -22.89
CA ASN A 697 -19.15 54.92 -23.87
C ASN A 697 -19.55 53.59 -24.56
N LYS A 698 -20.77 53.58 -25.13
CA LYS A 698 -21.40 52.54 -26.01
C LYS A 698 -21.72 53.21 -27.38
N PRO A 699 -22.42 52.63 -28.40
CA PRO A 699 -23.33 51.45 -28.47
C PRO A 699 -22.91 50.45 -29.60
N HIS A 700 -23.70 49.61 -30.30
CA HIS A 700 -25.15 49.27 -30.33
C HIS A 700 -25.38 47.81 -30.84
N GLY A 701 -26.58 47.48 -31.37
CA GLY A 701 -26.96 46.16 -31.95
C GLY A 701 -27.45 45.15 -30.90
N LEU A 702 -28.71 44.71 -30.77
CA LEU A 702 -29.85 44.39 -31.68
C LEU A 702 -29.63 43.11 -32.52
N ASP A 703 -30.53 42.12 -32.56
CA ASP A 703 -31.81 41.88 -31.85
C ASP A 703 -32.28 40.39 -32.02
N GLN A 704 -33.38 40.00 -31.35
CA GLN A 704 -34.27 38.83 -31.61
C GLN A 704 -33.79 37.43 -31.17
N THR A 705 -34.63 36.51 -30.62
CA THR A 705 -36.07 36.58 -30.26
C THR A 705 -36.42 35.67 -29.05
N PHE A 706 -37.65 35.75 -28.52
CA PHE A 706 -38.07 35.14 -27.24
C PHE A 706 -39.38 34.31 -27.34
N SER A 707 -39.52 33.31 -26.45
CA SER A 707 -40.77 32.69 -25.91
C SER A 707 -41.72 31.84 -26.81
N LYS A 708 -42.15 30.68 -26.26
CA LYS A 708 -43.54 30.30 -25.82
C LYS A 708 -43.69 28.75 -25.71
N PHE A 709 -44.70 28.15 -25.07
CA PHE A 709 -45.34 28.34 -23.73
C PHE A 709 -46.36 27.18 -23.51
N ARG A 710 -46.50 26.67 -22.26
CA ARG A 710 -47.67 25.95 -21.67
C ARG A 710 -48.13 24.51 -22.08
N GLU A 711 -48.26 23.68 -21.03
CA GLU A 711 -49.42 22.85 -20.56
C GLU A 711 -50.41 22.16 -21.53
N GLY A 712 -50.72 20.85 -21.30
CA GLY A 712 -52.13 20.36 -21.46
C GLY A 712 -52.46 18.86 -21.66
N ARG A 713 -52.95 18.21 -20.58
CA ARG A 713 -54.03 17.17 -20.52
C ARG A 713 -53.78 15.67 -20.88
N PHE A 714 -54.77 14.87 -20.44
CA PHE A 714 -54.95 13.40 -20.52
C PHE A 714 -55.63 12.94 -21.82
N ASP A 715 -55.36 11.71 -22.27
CA ASP A 715 -56.29 10.54 -22.30
C ASP A 715 -55.52 9.30 -22.81
N THR A 716 -55.51 8.12 -22.16
CA THR A 716 -56.48 6.98 -22.09
C THR A 716 -56.71 6.20 -23.41
N TRP A 717 -57.09 4.92 -23.29
CA TRP A 717 -57.37 3.91 -24.36
C TRP A 717 -56.16 3.38 -25.17
N GLN A 718 -56.15 2.14 -25.71
CA GLN A 718 -56.71 0.84 -25.28
C GLN A 718 -56.03 -0.31 -26.07
N HIS A 719 -56.25 -1.58 -25.68
CA HIS A 719 -55.75 -2.76 -26.42
C HIS A 719 -56.54 -3.04 -27.73
N PRO A 720 -55.90 -3.69 -28.71
CA PRO A 720 -56.57 -4.63 -29.62
C PRO A 720 -56.15 -6.09 -29.36
N ASN A 721 -57.14 -6.98 -29.20
CA ASN A 721 -56.94 -8.44 -29.23
C ASN A 721 -56.88 -8.94 -30.69
N LYS A 722 -56.28 -10.12 -30.90
CA LYS A 722 -56.80 -11.11 -31.87
C LYS A 722 -56.46 -12.55 -31.47
N HIS A 723 -57.34 -13.47 -31.89
CA HIS A 723 -57.32 -14.91 -31.59
C HIS A 723 -56.96 -15.75 -32.82
N GLU A 724 -56.34 -16.90 -32.58
CA GLU A 724 -56.53 -18.21 -33.24
C GLU A 724 -56.06 -19.26 -32.20
N GLN A 725 -56.83 -20.29 -31.77
CA GLN A 725 -57.44 -21.43 -32.48
C GLN A 725 -56.41 -22.43 -33.04
N ARG A 726 -56.54 -23.76 -32.87
CA ARG A 726 -57.26 -24.58 -31.86
C ARG A 726 -56.75 -26.05 -31.93
N ASP A 727 -57.45 -26.97 -31.25
CA ASP A 727 -57.42 -28.44 -31.40
C ASP A 727 -56.19 -29.23 -30.87
N GLU A 728 -56.27 -30.55 -30.71
CA GLU A 728 -57.06 -31.33 -29.72
C GLU A 728 -56.59 -32.83 -29.73
N HIS A 729 -57.13 -33.66 -28.82
CA HIS A 729 -56.96 -35.14 -28.75
C HIS A 729 -55.56 -35.67 -28.32
N ALA A 730 -55.40 -36.81 -27.61
CA ALA A 730 -56.32 -37.60 -26.78
C ALA A 730 -55.51 -38.49 -25.79
N ILE A 731 -56.18 -39.03 -24.75
CA ILE A 731 -55.64 -40.04 -23.80
C ILE A 731 -56.31 -41.39 -24.09
N PRO A 732 -55.70 -42.55 -23.76
CA PRO A 732 -56.21 -43.28 -22.57
C PRO A 732 -55.17 -44.10 -21.78
N SER A 733 -55.43 -44.32 -20.47
CA SER A 733 -55.15 -45.49 -19.58
C SER A 733 -53.86 -46.35 -19.74
N VAL A 734 -53.24 -46.93 -18.69
CA VAL A 734 -53.80 -47.94 -17.74
C VAL A 734 -52.91 -48.05 -16.48
N SER A 735 -53.51 -48.41 -15.33
CA SER A 735 -52.84 -49.00 -14.15
C SER A 735 -53.39 -50.42 -13.92
N PRO A 736 -52.58 -51.41 -13.45
CA PRO A 736 -52.49 -51.63 -12.00
C PRO A 736 -51.14 -52.19 -11.48
N THR A 737 -51.00 -52.32 -10.16
CA THR A 737 -49.88 -53.00 -9.46
C THR A 737 -50.11 -54.51 -9.30
N PRO A 738 -49.08 -55.31 -8.95
CA PRO A 738 -49.13 -55.93 -7.60
C PRO A 738 -47.77 -56.26 -6.90
N ARG A 739 -47.72 -55.92 -5.60
CA ARG A 739 -47.28 -56.70 -4.40
C ARG A 739 -46.00 -57.60 -4.36
N PHE A 740 -45.20 -57.32 -3.31
CA PHE A 740 -44.52 -58.22 -2.33
C PHE A 740 -43.43 -59.23 -2.76
N LYS A 741 -42.28 -59.15 -2.06
CA LYS A 741 -41.98 -60.05 -0.91
C LYS A 741 -40.85 -59.52 -0.01
N ASP A 742 -40.84 -59.98 1.24
CA ASP A 742 -39.84 -59.69 2.28
C ASP A 742 -38.80 -60.81 2.43
N ASP A 743 -37.57 -60.42 2.78
CA ASP A 743 -36.50 -61.17 3.48
C ASP A 743 -35.37 -60.12 3.72
N GLY A 744 -34.78 -59.85 4.90
CA GLY A 744 -34.97 -60.39 6.24
C GLY A 744 -33.62 -60.74 6.89
N PHE A 745 -33.09 -59.94 7.84
CA PHE A 745 -32.34 -60.41 9.03
C PHE A 745 -32.03 -59.29 10.06
N ASP A 746 -31.68 -59.73 11.28
CA ASP A 746 -31.79 -59.05 12.58
C ASP A 746 -30.64 -58.09 12.97
N THR A 747 -30.90 -57.28 14.00
CA THR A 747 -29.96 -56.39 14.70
C THR A 747 -29.51 -56.96 16.04
N ARG A 748 -28.20 -57.20 16.26
CA ARG A 748 -27.54 -57.11 17.60
C ARG A 748 -26.03 -57.38 17.57
N ALA A 749 -25.36 -56.86 18.61
CA ALA A 749 -23.95 -57.01 18.98
C ALA A 749 -22.93 -56.35 18.00
N TYR A 750 -21.91 -55.62 18.45
CA TYR A 750 -21.41 -55.40 19.81
C TYR A 750 -21.39 -53.92 20.23
N ASP A 751 -21.81 -53.65 21.46
CA ASP A 751 -21.39 -52.46 22.22
C ASP A 751 -19.93 -52.58 22.67
N ALA A 752 -19.20 -51.45 22.73
CA ALA A 752 -18.45 -50.99 23.91
C ALA A 752 -17.37 -49.93 23.58
N ARG A 753 -17.64 -48.65 23.89
CA ARG A 753 -16.73 -47.60 24.45
C ARG A 753 -17.11 -46.17 24.04
N ALA A 754 -18.15 -45.60 24.67
CA ALA A 754 -18.39 -44.15 24.71
C ALA A 754 -19.38 -43.72 25.82
N GLN A 755 -19.19 -44.15 27.06
CA GLN A 755 -19.91 -43.58 28.22
C GLN A 755 -18.94 -43.29 29.37
N GLY A 756 -19.19 -42.19 30.09
CA GLY A 756 -18.20 -41.54 30.98
C GLY A 756 -17.32 -40.57 30.19
N TYR A 757 -17.32 -39.26 30.42
CA TYR A 757 -17.95 -38.47 31.48
C TYR A 757 -18.83 -37.33 30.92
N LEU A 758 -20.01 -37.15 31.49
CA LEU A 758 -20.81 -35.93 31.36
C LEU A 758 -21.02 -35.35 32.77
N GLY A 759 -20.38 -34.23 33.07
CA GLY A 759 -20.58 -33.50 34.32
C GLY A 759 -21.91 -32.75 34.30
N ALA A 760 -22.76 -32.98 35.30
CA ALA A 760 -24.13 -32.49 35.29
C ALA A 760 -24.27 -30.97 35.48
N ARG A 761 -25.24 -30.36 34.77
CA ARG A 761 -26.00 -29.22 35.28
C ARG A 761 -27.48 -29.39 34.92
N GLN A 762 -28.34 -28.90 35.80
CA GLN A 762 -29.75 -29.31 35.90
C GLN A 762 -30.66 -28.62 34.89
N SER A 763 -31.69 -29.34 34.44
CA SER A 763 -32.81 -28.79 33.70
C SER A 763 -33.75 -28.01 34.63
N ALA A 764 -33.80 -26.69 34.46
CA ALA A 764 -34.87 -25.86 35.00
C ALA A 764 -35.96 -25.70 33.92
N ALA A 765 -37.19 -26.16 34.21
CA ALA A 765 -38.30 -26.02 33.28
C ALA A 765 -38.71 -24.54 33.12
N ARG A 766 -39.10 -24.14 31.91
CA ARG A 766 -39.81 -22.87 31.66
C ARG A 766 -41.25 -23.16 31.24
N ALA A 767 -42.17 -22.40 31.83
CA ALA A 767 -43.57 -22.34 31.45
C ALA A 767 -43.74 -21.75 30.03
N PRO A 768 -44.89 -21.96 29.35
CA PRO A 768 -45.18 -21.28 28.10
C PRO A 768 -45.17 -19.75 28.28
N ILE A 769 -44.74 -19.04 27.24
CA ILE A 769 -44.77 -17.57 27.17
C ILE A 769 -45.61 -17.20 25.96
N ASP A 770 -46.68 -16.46 26.19
CA ASP A 770 -47.56 -15.92 25.14
C ASP A 770 -46.93 -14.74 24.39
N ASN A 771 -47.49 -14.47 23.20
CA ASN A 771 -47.10 -13.49 22.18
C ASN A 771 -45.75 -13.74 21.47
N PRO A 772 -45.73 -13.72 20.11
CA PRO A 772 -44.48 -13.70 19.35
C PRO A 772 -43.83 -12.32 19.50
N ILE A 773 -42.71 -12.26 20.22
CA ILE A 773 -41.96 -11.00 20.40
C ILE A 773 -41.32 -10.63 19.06
N ASN A 774 -41.64 -9.45 18.55
CA ASN A 774 -41.08 -8.94 17.29
C ASN A 774 -39.55 -8.76 17.40
N LEU A 775 -38.83 -9.14 16.34
CA LEU A 775 -37.36 -9.12 16.32
C LEU A 775 -36.81 -7.69 16.45
N ASP A 776 -37.45 -6.72 15.79
CA ASP A 776 -37.09 -5.30 15.88
C ASP A 776 -37.26 -4.72 17.30
N ASP A 777 -38.19 -5.23 18.09
CA ASP A 777 -38.40 -4.81 19.49
C ASP A 777 -37.36 -5.42 20.43
N LEU A 778 -36.91 -6.65 20.16
CA LEU A 778 -35.78 -7.27 20.86
C LEU A 778 -34.47 -6.54 20.55
N GLU A 779 -34.19 -6.25 19.28
CA GLU A 779 -33.01 -5.46 18.89
C GLU A 779 -33.06 -4.04 19.49
N SER A 780 -34.22 -3.37 19.43
CA SER A 780 -34.40 -2.03 20.04
C SER A 780 -34.07 -2.04 21.53
N ARG A 781 -34.57 -3.03 22.28
CA ARG A 781 -34.33 -3.15 23.72
C ARG A 781 -32.87 -3.46 24.03
N ALA A 782 -32.25 -4.39 23.31
CA ALA A 782 -30.84 -4.72 23.50
C ALA A 782 -29.91 -3.52 23.22
N ILE A 783 -30.21 -2.72 22.19
CA ILE A 783 -29.49 -1.47 21.89
C ILE A 783 -29.67 -0.45 23.02
N GLN A 784 -30.89 -0.28 23.53
CA GLN A 784 -31.16 0.68 24.61
C GLN A 784 -30.53 0.25 25.94
N GLU A 785 -30.63 -1.02 26.34
CA GLU A 785 -30.05 -1.57 27.57
C GLU A 785 -28.51 -1.50 27.56
N ALA A 786 -27.88 -1.76 26.40
CA ALA A 786 -26.43 -1.57 26.24
C ALA A 786 -26.02 -0.09 26.32
N LEU A 787 -26.82 0.83 25.77
CA LEU A 787 -26.57 2.27 25.87
C LEU A 787 -26.74 2.77 27.31
N GLU A 788 -27.76 2.34 28.04
CA GLU A 788 -27.95 2.69 29.46
C GLU A 788 -26.80 2.14 30.32
N THR A 789 -26.41 0.87 30.11
CA THR A 789 -25.24 0.24 30.76
C THR A 789 -23.95 1.01 30.47
N CYS A 790 -23.78 1.49 29.23
CA CYS A 790 -22.64 2.30 28.78
C CYS A 790 -22.82 3.82 29.02
N ARG A 791 -23.83 4.25 29.79
CA ARG A 791 -24.12 5.67 30.12
C ARG A 791 -24.18 6.59 28.88
N GLY A 792 -24.78 6.11 27.80
CA GLY A 792 -24.92 6.80 26.51
C GLY A 792 -23.71 6.69 25.57
N ASN A 793 -22.62 6.03 25.96
CA ASN A 793 -21.44 5.87 25.10
C ASN A 793 -21.70 4.84 23.98
N VAL A 794 -22.11 5.33 22.80
CA VAL A 794 -22.37 4.52 21.59
C VAL A 794 -21.15 3.68 21.17
N SER A 795 -19.92 4.17 21.36
CA SER A 795 -18.69 3.42 21.03
C SER A 795 -18.39 2.27 22.01
N ALA A 796 -18.92 2.33 23.23
CA ALA A 796 -18.86 1.23 24.19
C ALA A 796 -20.02 0.24 23.97
N ALA A 797 -21.25 0.74 23.79
CA ALA A 797 -22.42 -0.09 23.49
C ALA A 797 -22.26 -0.90 22.18
N ALA A 798 -21.68 -0.29 21.14
CA ALA A 798 -21.33 -0.98 19.89
C ALA A 798 -20.40 -2.18 20.10
N ARG A 799 -19.35 -2.01 20.92
CA ARG A 799 -18.41 -3.09 21.28
C ARG A 799 -19.07 -4.15 22.16
N MET A 800 -19.89 -3.74 23.12
CA MET A 800 -20.65 -4.64 24.01
C MET A 800 -21.64 -5.53 23.24
N LEU A 801 -22.23 -5.02 22.15
CA LEU A 801 -23.17 -5.73 21.29
C LEU A 801 -22.52 -6.41 20.07
N GLY A 802 -21.23 -6.22 19.83
CA GLY A 802 -20.52 -6.77 18.66
C GLY A 802 -20.96 -6.20 17.31
N ILE A 803 -21.55 -5.00 17.27
CA ILE A 803 -22.09 -4.36 16.06
C ILE A 803 -21.42 -3.01 15.78
N SER A 804 -21.51 -2.53 14.53
CA SER A 804 -20.91 -1.25 14.16
C SER A 804 -21.61 -0.06 14.84
N ARG A 805 -20.86 1.00 15.13
CA ARG A 805 -21.40 2.29 15.64
C ARG A 805 -22.53 2.82 14.74
N ASN A 806 -22.38 2.67 13.43
CA ASN A 806 -23.38 3.06 12.43
C ASN A 806 -24.65 2.20 12.48
N THR A 807 -24.60 0.95 12.96
CA THR A 807 -25.79 0.11 13.16
C THR A 807 -26.65 0.68 14.30
N ILE A 808 -26.03 1.07 15.41
CA ILE A 808 -26.72 1.72 16.53
C ILE A 808 -27.31 3.07 16.08
N TYR A 809 -26.52 3.95 15.44
CA TYR A 809 -27.03 5.24 14.96
C TYR A 809 -28.19 5.10 13.96
N ARG A 810 -28.17 4.10 13.06
CA ARG A 810 -29.29 3.84 12.15
C ARG A 810 -30.56 3.40 12.89
N ARG A 811 -30.44 2.56 13.93
CA ARG A 811 -31.59 2.11 14.74
C ARG A 811 -32.12 3.21 15.66
N LEU A 812 -31.26 4.07 16.20
CA LEU A 812 -31.66 5.25 17.00
C LEU A 812 -32.38 6.31 16.14
N ASN A 813 -31.92 6.53 14.91
CA ASN A 813 -32.52 7.50 13.97
C ASN A 813 -33.73 6.93 13.19
N ALA A 814 -34.24 5.75 13.55
CA ALA A 814 -35.37 5.08 12.89
C ALA A 814 -36.65 5.09 13.74
N LYS A 815 -36.74 5.99 14.73
CA LYS A 815 -37.90 6.26 15.58
C LYS A 815 -38.10 7.77 15.71
#